data_AF-A0A4Q3UG01-F1
#
_entry.id   AF-A0A4Q3UG01-F1
#
_cell.length_a   1.000
_cell.length_b   1.000
_cell.length_c   1.000
_cell.angle_alpha   90.00
_cell.angle_beta   90.00
_cell.angle_gamma   90.00
#
_symmetry.space_group_name_H-M   'P 1'
#
loop_
_entity.id
_entity.type
_entity.pdbx_description
1 polymer ?
#
loop_
_entity_poly.entity_id
_entity_poly.type
_entity_poly.pdbx_seq_one_letter_code
_entity_poly.pdbx_strand_id
1 'polypeptide(L)'
;MASGISFSGLSSGIDTDSIVSAMNQAETTRKSALQSKQSALKLRQAAYLSIKTGLSAVARAAGMLNSPSAFSLISGTTGDTAIASISATSSAAAGTFDLNVQKLAKANKIGSAAQVDTTTALGKTGTASINGKAFTIESGDSLTNIARKVNALGSGVSASIVDGGTGRAYLTFTSTATGSASSVALSDLSGTAMADLGVIGTAATVRETAGGTANGFDFSSKSTSIQSLLGATGLAASSVNIGNKTISVDSATDTLDSFAEKINSANVPGVSASVVADTKDGATVYSLQISGSGTPPTMTETGGVLRSLGILRSTPTSELVAGQDAQYTLDGVSLTSATNTISGAISGATLTLKKEGTTGVTLTKDASGVTKNVTGLVTAVNDLLTSIKSQSTFDSKTYKSGVLFGDSVARTAKDSIRNLLFTDTPGLTGSIKNLGQIGVGIDDTGNVTLDESTFQAALTKDPEGVAALFQSVGKGSVNDIKYVSATSTAVASTSGGYAIDISQVATKESFVAGTKQTKARTQSETLTFKGSGFGTAGIAIDFESGTDLAGTIAKINSDGRLKDLVVASNENGLLRIDSKKYGAGGNFTVASNLASANSNSGVGTGGEGTTVLGVDVKGTINGEAATGAGQFLTGNTGNPKSAGLQIQFSGQQTGLVGTLLYTRGAAVRLQDLTSSFTDTTKGSLA
;
A
#
# COMPACT_ATOMS: atom_id res chain seq x y z
N MET A 1 -32.73 56.77 57.22
CA MET A 1 -33.22 56.22 55.94
C MET A 1 -32.91 54.73 55.97
N ALA A 2 -33.89 53.98 56.48
CA ALA A 2 -33.91 52.56 56.88
C ALA A 2 -32.57 51.81 57.02
N SER A 3 -31.81 52.13 58.08
CA SER A 3 -30.91 51.16 58.71
C SER A 3 -31.75 50.02 59.24
N GLY A 4 -31.72 48.87 58.54
CA GLY A 4 -32.21 47.62 59.11
C GLY A 4 -31.34 47.27 60.31
N ILE A 5 -31.93 47.36 61.51
CA ILE A 5 -31.28 46.94 62.75
C ILE A 5 -31.21 45.41 62.71
N SER A 6 -30.02 44.85 62.52
CA SER A 6 -29.76 43.44 62.78
C SER A 6 -29.45 43.27 64.27
N PHE A 7 -30.39 42.69 65.02
CA PHE A 7 -30.17 42.32 66.41
C PHE A 7 -29.28 41.06 66.46
N SER A 8 -27.99 41.25 66.76
CA SER A 8 -27.01 40.20 67.02
C SER A 8 -26.94 39.98 68.54
N GLY A 9 -27.24 38.76 69.01
CA GLY A 9 -26.90 38.32 70.37
C GLY A 9 -27.65 38.93 71.56
N LEU A 10 -28.99 38.92 71.59
CA LEU A 10 -29.74 39.24 72.81
C LEU A 10 -30.03 37.97 73.63
N SER A 11 -29.06 37.50 74.43
CA SER A 11 -29.27 36.88 75.76
C SER A 11 -28.01 36.23 76.37
N SER A 12 -26.91 35.99 75.64
CA SER A 12 -25.77 35.18 76.14
C SER A 12 -24.43 35.90 76.32
N GLY A 13 -24.29 37.16 75.90
CA GLY A 13 -22.99 37.87 75.93
C GLY A 13 -21.96 37.36 74.89
N ILE A 14 -22.41 36.60 73.89
CA ILE A 14 -21.57 36.04 72.83
C ILE A 14 -21.68 36.93 71.58
N ASP A 15 -20.55 37.50 71.13
CA ASP A 15 -20.42 38.26 69.89
C ASP A 15 -20.42 37.30 68.69
N THR A 16 -21.61 37.07 68.15
CA THR A 16 -21.83 36.13 67.05
C THR A 16 -21.21 36.61 65.73
N ASP A 17 -21.04 37.91 65.52
CA ASP A 17 -20.48 38.46 64.27
C ASP A 17 -18.97 38.28 64.19
N SER A 18 -18.24 38.44 65.31
CA SER A 18 -16.80 38.13 65.35
C SER A 18 -16.53 36.63 65.25
N ILE A 19 -17.38 35.77 65.84
CA ILE A 19 -17.28 34.32 65.70
C ILE A 19 -17.54 33.90 64.24
N VAL A 20 -18.59 34.40 63.60
CA VAL A 20 -18.89 34.12 62.18
C VAL A 20 -17.76 34.63 61.28
N SER A 21 -17.19 35.80 61.55
CA SER A 21 -16.05 36.34 60.80
C SER A 21 -14.79 35.50 60.96
N ALA A 22 -14.47 35.05 62.18
CA ALA A 22 -13.34 34.16 62.46
C ALA A 22 -13.53 32.78 61.79
N MET A 23 -14.75 32.23 61.80
CA MET A 23 -15.09 30.99 61.10
C MET A 23 -14.97 31.12 59.58
N ASN A 24 -15.47 32.22 59.01
CA ASN A 24 -15.33 32.50 57.57
C ASN A 24 -13.87 32.71 57.15
N GLN A 25 -13.06 33.35 57.99
CA GLN A 25 -11.62 33.54 57.75
C GLN A 25 -10.86 32.20 57.83
N ALA A 26 -11.21 31.34 58.79
CA ALA A 26 -10.67 29.98 58.88
C ALA A 26 -11.05 29.13 57.64
N GLU A 27 -12.31 29.17 57.20
CA GLU A 27 -12.76 28.49 55.97
C GLU A 27 -12.13 29.06 54.70
N THR A 28 -11.96 30.38 54.60
CA THR A 28 -11.26 31.02 53.46
C THR A 28 -9.79 30.61 53.39
N THR A 29 -9.12 30.53 54.55
CA THR A 29 -7.74 30.02 54.64
C THR A 29 -7.66 28.56 54.19
N ARG A 30 -8.58 27.69 54.65
CA ARG A 30 -8.66 26.28 54.22
C ARG A 30 -8.89 26.16 52.71
N LYS A 31 -9.83 26.95 52.16
CA LYS A 31 -10.11 26.99 50.73
C LYS A 31 -8.90 27.44 49.92
N SER A 32 -8.22 28.50 50.35
CA SER A 32 -7.00 29.00 49.70
C SER A 32 -5.90 27.93 49.70
N ALA A 33 -5.66 27.25 50.83
CA ALA A 33 -4.71 26.15 50.91
C ALA A 33 -5.07 24.98 49.97
N LEU A 34 -6.34 24.60 49.86
CA LEU A 34 -6.82 23.59 48.92
C LEU A 34 -6.66 24.03 47.46
N GLN A 35 -6.93 25.30 47.14
CA GLN A 35 -6.72 25.87 45.81
C GLN A 35 -5.23 25.91 45.43
N SER A 36 -4.34 26.28 46.35
CA SER A 36 -2.89 26.19 46.16
C SER A 36 -2.44 24.75 45.93
N LYS A 37 -2.96 23.79 46.71
CA LYS A 37 -2.68 22.36 46.53
C LYS A 37 -3.19 21.86 45.18
N GLN A 38 -4.39 22.27 44.76
CA GLN A 38 -4.95 21.92 43.46
C GLN A 38 -4.08 22.46 42.31
N SER A 39 -3.66 23.73 42.38
CA SER A 39 -2.78 24.33 41.37
C SER A 39 -1.42 23.63 41.29
N ALA A 40 -0.82 23.28 42.44
CA ALA A 40 0.43 22.52 42.48
C ALA A 40 0.28 21.12 41.86
N LEU A 41 -0.83 20.42 42.14
CA LEU A 41 -1.12 19.11 41.55
C LEU A 41 -1.36 19.20 40.03
N LYS A 42 -2.05 20.24 39.55
CA LYS A 42 -2.24 20.47 38.11
C LYS A 42 -0.92 20.73 37.39
N LEU A 43 -0.02 21.52 37.97
CA LEU A 43 1.31 21.75 37.42
C LEU A 43 2.14 20.46 37.40
N ARG A 44 2.07 19.65 38.46
CA ARG A 44 2.73 18.35 38.51
C ARG A 44 2.18 17.38 37.46
N GLN A 45 0.86 17.34 37.27
CA GLN A 45 0.21 16.56 36.21
C GLN A 45 0.70 17.01 34.82
N ALA A 46 0.75 18.31 34.54
CA ALA A 46 1.26 18.84 33.28
C ALA A 46 2.73 18.44 33.04
N ALA A 47 3.57 18.46 34.09
CA ALA A 47 4.96 18.02 34.00
C ALA A 47 5.09 16.53 33.67
N TYR A 48 4.29 15.65 34.29
CA TYR A 48 4.28 14.22 33.93
C TYR A 48 3.74 13.96 32.53
N LEU A 49 2.72 14.71 32.08
CA LEU A 49 2.23 14.62 30.70
C LEU A 49 3.30 15.02 29.68
N SER A 50 4.10 16.05 29.99
CA SER A 50 5.26 16.45 29.18
C SER A 50 6.31 15.33 29.11
N ILE A 51 6.67 14.73 30.25
CA ILE A 51 7.60 13.58 30.30
C ILE A 51 7.04 12.38 29.51
N LYS A 52 5.75 12.05 29.67
CA LYS A 52 5.07 10.99 28.92
C LYS A 52 5.11 11.23 27.41
N THR A 53 4.95 12.48 26.99
CA THR A 53 5.08 12.89 25.58
C THR A 53 6.50 12.69 25.06
N GLY A 54 7.51 13.11 25.83
CA GLY A 54 8.92 12.88 25.50
C GLY A 54 9.29 11.39 25.43
N LEU A 55 8.82 10.58 26.39
CA LEU A 55 9.00 9.12 26.37
C LEU A 55 8.36 8.48 25.13
N SER A 56 7.18 8.97 24.73
CA SER A 56 6.51 8.50 23.51
C SER A 56 7.27 8.90 22.24
N ALA A 57 7.90 10.08 22.21
CA ALA A 57 8.76 10.49 21.11
C ALA A 57 10.01 9.60 21.00
N VAL A 58 10.65 9.28 22.12
CA VAL A 58 11.76 8.32 22.17
C VAL A 58 11.31 6.94 21.68
N ALA A 59 10.15 6.44 22.14
CA ALA A 59 9.61 5.16 21.71
C ALA A 59 9.36 5.07 20.20
N ARG A 60 8.91 6.17 19.58
CA ARG A 60 8.71 6.26 18.12
C ARG A 60 10.03 6.25 17.36
N ALA A 61 10.99 7.08 17.77
CA ALA A 61 12.31 7.13 17.14
C ALA A 61 13.05 5.78 17.26
N ALA A 62 12.96 5.15 18.43
CA ALA A 62 13.49 3.80 18.65
C ALA A 62 12.75 2.75 17.81
N GLY A 63 11.42 2.85 17.66
CA GLY A 63 10.64 1.95 16.82
C GLY A 63 11.04 1.99 15.35
N MET A 64 11.36 3.17 14.82
CA MET A 64 11.90 3.30 13.46
C MET A 64 13.21 2.52 13.30
N LEU A 65 14.11 2.65 14.27
CA LEU A 65 15.40 1.95 14.27
C LEU A 65 15.31 0.45 14.58
N ASN A 66 14.15 -0.06 14.99
CA ASN A 66 13.91 -1.50 15.10
C ASN A 66 13.49 -2.15 13.76
N SER A 67 13.33 -1.35 12.69
CA SER A 67 13.01 -1.88 11.36
C SER A 67 14.28 -2.15 10.54
N PRO A 68 14.37 -3.30 9.82
CA PRO A 68 15.44 -3.53 8.86
C PRO A 68 15.58 -2.43 7.80
N SER A 69 14.46 -1.87 7.35
CA SER A 69 14.43 -0.80 6.34
C SER A 69 15.10 0.50 6.79
N ALA A 70 15.24 0.73 8.10
CA ALA A 70 15.93 1.92 8.61
C ALA A 70 17.44 1.89 8.40
N PHE A 71 18.01 0.71 8.08
CA PHE A 71 19.44 0.50 7.85
C PHE A 71 19.77 0.04 6.42
N SER A 72 18.77 -0.42 5.67
CA SER A 72 18.91 -0.81 4.26
C SER A 72 18.42 0.28 3.30
N LEU A 73 18.61 1.55 3.65
CA LEU A 73 18.22 2.69 2.82
C LEU A 73 19.08 2.77 1.55
N ILE A 74 18.44 3.13 0.45
CA ILE A 74 19.09 3.34 -0.85
C ILE A 74 18.81 4.78 -1.30
N SER A 75 19.87 5.50 -1.65
CA SER A 75 19.80 6.83 -2.24
C SER A 75 20.01 6.73 -3.74
N GLY A 76 19.19 7.46 -4.49
CA GLY A 76 19.40 7.63 -5.92
C GLY A 76 19.93 9.01 -6.26
N THR A 77 20.89 9.07 -7.16
CA THR A 77 21.43 10.32 -7.73
C THR A 77 21.44 10.24 -9.26
N THR A 78 21.37 11.40 -9.89
CA THR A 78 21.50 11.56 -11.34
C THR A 78 22.64 12.52 -11.63
N GLY A 79 23.45 12.24 -12.66
CA GLY A 79 24.56 13.11 -13.07
C GLY A 79 24.10 14.51 -13.47
N ASP A 80 22.92 14.61 -14.09
CA ASP A 80 22.27 15.87 -14.49
C ASP A 80 20.81 15.87 -14.04
N THR A 81 20.54 16.65 -12.99
CA THR A 81 19.21 16.77 -12.38
C THR A 81 18.18 17.54 -13.22
N ALA A 82 18.63 18.22 -14.29
CA ALA A 82 17.78 18.87 -15.27
C ALA A 82 17.23 17.88 -16.31
N ILE A 83 17.94 16.77 -16.56
CA ILE A 83 17.50 15.70 -17.46
C ILE A 83 16.54 14.76 -16.75
N ALA A 84 16.91 14.29 -15.55
CA ALA A 84 16.08 13.39 -14.77
C ALA A 84 16.32 13.55 -13.27
N SER A 85 15.45 12.95 -12.46
CA SER A 85 15.70 12.70 -11.04
C SER A 85 15.27 11.29 -10.70
N ILE A 86 15.91 10.67 -9.70
CA ILE A 86 15.56 9.34 -9.23
C ILE A 86 15.28 9.37 -7.73
N SER A 87 14.32 8.56 -7.30
CA SER A 87 14.12 8.21 -5.90
C SER A 87 14.10 6.69 -5.77
N ALA A 88 14.56 6.17 -4.63
CA ALA A 88 14.66 4.74 -4.38
C ALA A 88 14.02 4.39 -3.03
N THR A 89 13.49 3.17 -2.96
CA THR A 89 13.00 2.55 -1.73
C THR A 89 14.06 1.59 -1.20
N SER A 90 13.89 1.11 0.04
CA SER A 90 14.81 0.14 0.65
C SER A 90 14.84 -1.23 -0.04
N SER A 91 13.95 -1.50 -1.01
CA SER A 91 13.97 -2.72 -1.82
C SER A 91 14.77 -2.58 -3.12
N ALA A 92 15.26 -1.38 -3.44
CA ALA A 92 16.10 -1.17 -4.60
C ALA A 92 17.48 -1.83 -4.39
N ALA A 93 18.08 -2.32 -5.47
CA ALA A 93 19.47 -2.75 -5.46
C ALA A 93 20.39 -1.56 -5.79
N ALA A 94 21.58 -1.53 -5.18
CA ALA A 94 22.61 -0.58 -5.58
C ALA A 94 23.12 -0.91 -6.99
N GLY A 95 23.42 0.12 -7.79
CA GLY A 95 23.84 -0.04 -9.18
C GLY A 95 23.95 1.30 -9.91
N THR A 96 24.60 1.29 -11.07
CA THR A 96 24.73 2.44 -11.97
C THR A 96 24.08 2.10 -13.30
N PHE A 97 23.39 3.07 -13.88
CA PHE A 97 22.67 2.92 -15.14
C PHE A 97 22.91 4.14 -16.04
N ASP A 98 23.01 3.91 -17.35
CA ASP A 98 23.07 4.97 -18.35
C ASP A 98 21.67 5.26 -18.88
N LEU A 99 21.17 6.47 -18.58
CA LEU A 99 19.87 6.95 -19.05
C LEU A 99 20.04 7.84 -20.28
N ASN A 100 19.30 7.55 -21.33
CA ASN A 100 19.14 8.45 -22.48
C ASN A 100 17.65 8.75 -22.70
N VAL A 101 17.24 9.97 -22.41
CA VAL A 101 15.87 10.45 -22.65
C VAL A 101 15.79 10.98 -24.07
N GLN A 102 15.04 10.29 -24.93
CA GLN A 102 14.91 10.66 -26.34
C GLN A 102 13.68 11.52 -26.59
N LYS A 103 12.57 11.22 -25.91
CA LYS A 103 11.32 12.00 -25.95
C LYS A 103 10.65 11.96 -24.59
N LEU A 104 10.00 13.06 -24.23
CA LEU A 104 9.13 13.14 -23.06
C LEU A 104 7.69 12.75 -23.42
N ALA A 105 6.98 12.20 -22.44
CA ALA A 105 5.56 11.99 -22.55
C ALA A 105 4.84 13.36 -22.62
N LYS A 106 3.92 13.52 -23.57
CA LYS A 106 3.14 14.74 -23.79
C LYS A 106 1.66 14.43 -23.69
N ALA A 107 0.91 15.38 -23.14
CA ALA A 107 -0.54 15.33 -23.10
C ALA A 107 -1.12 15.87 -24.41
N ASN A 108 -2.18 15.25 -24.90
CA ASN A 108 -2.88 15.76 -26.06
C ASN A 108 -3.51 17.12 -25.78
N LYS A 109 -3.39 18.03 -26.75
CA LYS A 109 -3.99 19.37 -26.70
C LYS A 109 -4.62 19.71 -28.04
N ILE A 110 -5.89 20.09 -28.00
CA ILE A 110 -6.65 20.52 -29.17
C ILE A 110 -7.27 21.90 -28.94
N GLY A 111 -7.59 22.62 -30.01
CA GLY A 111 -8.11 23.99 -29.96
C GLY A 111 -9.35 24.19 -30.83
N SER A 112 -10.14 25.20 -30.49
CA SER A 112 -11.23 25.72 -31.32
C SER A 112 -10.72 26.61 -32.45
N ALA A 113 -11.60 26.97 -33.38
CA ALA A 113 -11.40 28.13 -34.25
C ALA A 113 -11.48 29.44 -33.42
N ALA A 114 -10.96 30.53 -34.01
CA ALA A 114 -10.97 31.85 -33.39
C ALA A 114 -12.41 32.38 -33.22
N GLN A 115 -12.69 32.96 -32.05
CA GLN A 115 -13.95 33.61 -31.70
C GLN A 115 -13.74 35.11 -31.46
N VAL A 116 -14.84 35.86 -31.44
CA VAL A 116 -14.83 37.33 -31.31
C VAL A 116 -14.21 37.78 -29.98
N ASP A 117 -14.63 37.19 -28.86
CA ASP A 117 -14.06 37.43 -27.53
C ASP A 117 -14.39 36.27 -26.57
N THR A 118 -14.04 36.40 -25.30
CA THR A 118 -14.15 35.35 -24.28
C THR A 118 -15.49 35.33 -23.53
N THR A 119 -16.30 36.38 -23.64
CA THR A 119 -17.47 36.68 -22.81
C THR A 119 -18.78 36.77 -23.59
N THR A 120 -18.74 37.11 -24.88
CA THR A 120 -19.91 37.20 -25.75
C THR A 120 -20.53 35.82 -25.91
N ALA A 121 -21.86 35.77 -25.84
CA ALA A 121 -22.63 34.56 -26.02
C ALA A 121 -22.42 34.00 -27.44
N LEU A 122 -22.11 32.71 -27.54
CA LEU A 122 -21.78 32.04 -28.81
C LEU A 122 -23.03 31.76 -29.65
N GLY A 123 -24.23 31.82 -29.06
CA GLY A 123 -25.50 31.55 -29.75
C GLY A 123 -25.66 30.09 -30.19
N LYS A 124 -24.84 29.17 -29.65
CA LYS A 124 -24.85 27.74 -29.98
C LYS A 124 -25.71 26.97 -28.98
N THR A 125 -26.33 25.88 -29.43
CA THR A 125 -27.09 24.97 -28.56
C THR A 125 -26.78 23.52 -28.91
N GLY A 126 -26.77 22.64 -27.92
CA GLY A 126 -26.53 21.22 -28.12
C GLY A 126 -26.04 20.52 -26.87
N THR A 127 -25.91 19.20 -26.95
CA THR A 127 -25.24 18.38 -25.94
C THR A 127 -23.99 17.79 -26.57
N ALA A 128 -22.83 18.10 -25.99
CA ALA A 128 -21.55 17.54 -26.38
C ALA A 128 -21.08 16.53 -25.34
N SER A 129 -20.09 15.70 -25.69
CA SER A 129 -19.35 14.92 -24.69
C SER A 129 -17.86 15.04 -24.90
N ILE A 130 -17.14 14.81 -23.81
CA ILE A 130 -15.69 14.77 -23.76
C ILE A 130 -15.25 13.57 -22.93
N ASN A 131 -14.49 12.65 -23.54
CA ASN A 131 -14.05 11.39 -22.94
C ASN A 131 -15.18 10.61 -22.23
N GLY A 132 -16.34 10.52 -22.89
CA GLY A 132 -17.52 9.80 -22.38
C GLY A 132 -18.33 10.51 -21.30
N LYS A 133 -18.07 11.80 -21.04
CA LYS A 133 -18.90 12.64 -20.16
C LYS A 133 -19.56 13.77 -20.93
N ALA A 134 -20.89 13.84 -20.84
CA ALA A 134 -21.71 14.81 -21.52
C ALA A 134 -21.81 16.14 -20.77
N PHE A 135 -22.00 17.22 -21.53
CA PHE A 135 -22.32 18.55 -21.03
C PHE A 135 -23.18 19.30 -22.04
N THR A 136 -24.05 20.18 -21.53
CA THR A 136 -24.97 20.95 -22.36
C THR A 136 -24.40 22.35 -22.64
N ILE A 137 -24.54 22.79 -23.88
CA ILE A 137 -24.20 24.12 -24.35
C ILE A 137 -25.51 24.85 -24.64
N GLU A 138 -25.66 26.01 -24.02
CA GLU A 138 -26.84 26.86 -24.13
C GLU A 138 -26.52 28.11 -24.96
N SER A 139 -27.53 28.74 -25.56
CA SER A 139 -27.32 29.88 -26.45
C SER A 139 -26.64 31.08 -25.77
N GLY A 140 -26.79 31.21 -24.45
CA GLY A 140 -26.13 32.21 -23.63
C GLY A 140 -24.71 31.86 -23.18
N ASP A 141 -24.20 30.68 -23.52
CA ASP A 141 -22.84 30.29 -23.12
C ASP A 141 -21.78 31.01 -23.94
N SER A 142 -20.80 31.58 -23.24
CA SER A 142 -19.54 32.09 -23.79
C SER A 142 -18.44 31.02 -23.70
N LEU A 143 -17.25 31.31 -24.26
CA LEU A 143 -16.09 30.41 -24.09
C LEU A 143 -15.76 30.18 -22.61
N THR A 144 -15.92 31.21 -21.78
CA THR A 144 -15.73 31.13 -20.32
C THR A 144 -16.70 30.15 -19.67
N ASN A 145 -17.97 30.16 -20.10
CA ASN A 145 -18.96 29.23 -19.59
C ASN A 145 -18.67 27.78 -20.02
N ILE A 146 -18.31 27.56 -21.29
CA ILE A 146 -17.97 26.22 -21.78
C ILE A 146 -16.72 25.66 -21.07
N ALA A 147 -15.66 26.46 -20.92
CA ALA A 147 -14.45 26.04 -20.22
C ALA A 147 -14.76 25.62 -18.77
N ARG A 148 -15.56 26.41 -18.05
CA ARG A 148 -16.00 26.10 -16.68
C ARG A 148 -16.85 24.83 -16.63
N LYS A 149 -17.80 24.67 -17.55
CA LYS A 149 -18.63 23.46 -17.66
C LYS A 149 -17.75 22.22 -17.83
N VAL A 150 -16.78 22.25 -18.75
CA VAL A 150 -15.87 21.13 -19.00
C VAL A 150 -14.97 20.83 -17.81
N ASN A 151 -14.39 21.85 -17.17
CA ASN A 151 -13.55 21.67 -15.98
C ASN A 151 -14.31 21.07 -14.78
N ALA A 152 -15.63 21.24 -14.71
CA ALA A 152 -16.47 20.66 -13.67
C ALA A 152 -16.87 19.19 -13.93
N LEU A 153 -16.68 18.65 -15.14
CA LEU A 153 -17.11 17.28 -15.49
C LEU A 153 -16.24 16.18 -14.87
N GLY A 154 -14.98 16.49 -14.56
CA GLY A 154 -13.99 15.48 -14.17
C GLY A 154 -13.76 14.46 -15.29
N SER A 155 -13.67 14.90 -16.55
CA SER A 155 -13.46 14.07 -17.75
C SER A 155 -12.00 13.69 -18.02
N GLY A 156 -11.07 14.06 -17.12
CA GLY A 156 -9.63 13.95 -17.38
C GLY A 156 -9.11 14.95 -18.41
N VAL A 157 -9.85 16.04 -18.63
CA VAL A 157 -9.47 17.12 -19.56
C VAL A 157 -9.63 18.47 -18.86
N SER A 158 -8.64 19.33 -19.04
CA SER A 158 -8.67 20.73 -18.62
C SER A 158 -8.95 21.64 -19.83
N ALA A 159 -10.01 22.43 -19.73
CA ALA A 159 -10.38 23.45 -20.69
C ALA A 159 -9.86 24.83 -20.24
N SER A 160 -9.24 25.56 -21.16
CA SER A 160 -8.67 26.88 -20.90
C SER A 160 -8.79 27.79 -22.11
N ILE A 161 -8.79 29.11 -21.88
CA ILE A 161 -8.99 30.12 -22.91
C ILE A 161 -7.66 30.81 -23.22
N VAL A 162 -7.39 30.99 -24.51
CA VAL A 162 -6.28 31.82 -24.99
C VAL A 162 -6.89 33.06 -25.63
N ASP A 163 -6.72 34.22 -24.99
CA ASP A 163 -7.22 35.50 -25.48
C ASP A 163 -6.09 36.30 -26.15
N GLY A 164 -6.14 36.39 -27.47
CA GLY A 164 -5.23 37.19 -28.29
C GLY A 164 -5.78 38.58 -28.65
N GLY A 165 -6.85 39.04 -28.00
CA GLY A 165 -7.62 40.23 -28.35
C GLY A 165 -8.82 39.92 -29.26
N THR A 166 -9.53 40.97 -29.68
CA THR A 166 -10.77 40.86 -30.47
C THR A 166 -10.57 40.05 -31.76
N GLY A 167 -11.43 39.06 -31.97
CA GLY A 167 -11.37 38.11 -33.09
C GLY A 167 -10.31 37.03 -32.93
N ARG A 168 -9.65 36.92 -31.78
CA ARG A 168 -8.52 36.00 -31.53
C ARG A 168 -8.65 35.30 -30.18
N ALA A 169 -9.88 34.98 -29.77
CA ALA A 169 -10.14 34.16 -28.59
C ALA A 169 -10.30 32.68 -28.97
N TYR A 170 -9.61 31.78 -28.27
CA TYR A 170 -9.61 30.34 -28.54
C TYR A 170 -9.94 29.56 -27.26
N LEU A 171 -10.74 28.51 -27.40
CA LEU A 171 -10.92 27.50 -26.37
C LEU A 171 -9.97 26.33 -26.64
N THR A 172 -9.19 25.94 -25.63
CA THR A 172 -8.26 24.81 -25.72
C THR A 172 -8.60 23.73 -24.71
N PHE A 173 -8.45 22.49 -25.11
CA PHE A 173 -8.69 21.30 -24.29
C PHE A 173 -7.39 20.52 -24.19
N THR A 174 -6.92 20.30 -22.96
CA THR A 174 -5.67 19.58 -22.69
C THR A 174 -5.97 18.37 -21.82
N SER A 175 -5.56 17.18 -22.25
CA SER A 175 -5.63 15.99 -21.40
C SER A 175 -4.84 16.19 -20.11
N THR A 176 -5.36 15.71 -18.98
CA THR A 176 -4.62 15.69 -17.71
C THR A 176 -3.62 14.55 -17.62
N ALA A 177 -3.77 13.53 -18.47
CA ALA A 177 -2.81 12.44 -18.66
C ALA A 177 -1.87 12.75 -19.83
N THR A 178 -0.66 12.19 -19.80
CA THR A 178 0.27 12.15 -20.92
C THR A 178 0.25 10.79 -21.61
N GLY A 179 0.92 10.67 -22.75
CA GLY A 179 1.06 9.40 -23.48
C GLY A 179 0.28 9.38 -24.79
N SER A 180 0.58 8.42 -25.65
CA SER A 180 -0.07 8.26 -26.96
C SER A 180 -1.56 7.93 -26.82
N ALA A 181 -1.95 7.30 -25.69
CA ALA A 181 -3.35 7.00 -25.36
C ALA A 181 -4.12 8.18 -24.74
N SER A 182 -3.45 9.29 -24.42
CA SER A 182 -4.05 10.45 -23.72
C SER A 182 -4.91 11.36 -24.61
N SER A 183 -5.63 10.78 -25.56
CA SER A 183 -6.41 11.52 -26.55
C SER A 183 -7.61 12.23 -25.92
N VAL A 184 -7.80 13.51 -26.27
CA VAL A 184 -9.01 14.25 -25.99
C VAL A 184 -10.04 13.90 -27.08
N ALA A 185 -11.09 13.16 -26.71
CA ALA A 185 -12.15 12.78 -27.62
C ALA A 185 -13.41 13.60 -27.37
N LEU A 186 -13.73 14.52 -28.28
CA LEU A 186 -15.00 15.26 -28.27
C LEU A 186 -15.98 14.76 -29.34
N SER A 187 -17.26 14.85 -29.00
CA SER A 187 -18.37 14.65 -29.93
C SER A 187 -19.54 15.58 -29.61
N ASP A 188 -20.35 15.87 -30.63
CA ASP A 188 -21.69 16.42 -30.45
C ASP A 188 -22.68 15.24 -30.44
N LEU A 189 -23.45 15.07 -29.36
CA LEU A 189 -24.54 14.09 -29.24
C LEU A 189 -25.85 14.65 -29.80
N SER A 190 -26.03 15.96 -29.68
CA SER A 190 -27.13 16.69 -30.29
C SER A 190 -26.67 18.09 -30.72
N GLY A 191 -27.21 18.58 -31.84
CA GLY A 191 -26.73 19.81 -32.47
C GLY A 191 -25.33 19.64 -33.08
N THR A 192 -24.66 20.77 -33.33
CA THR A 192 -23.33 20.82 -33.97
C THR A 192 -22.40 21.81 -33.26
N ALA A 193 -22.62 22.07 -31.97
CA ALA A 193 -21.97 23.17 -31.27
C ALA A 193 -20.43 23.07 -31.24
N MET A 194 -19.86 21.88 -31.00
CA MET A 194 -18.40 21.70 -31.02
C MET A 194 -17.83 21.73 -32.44
N ALA A 195 -18.56 21.21 -33.42
CA ALA A 195 -18.19 21.31 -34.82
C ALA A 195 -18.20 22.77 -35.32
N ASP A 196 -19.24 23.53 -34.98
CA ASP A 196 -19.40 24.95 -35.31
C ASP A 196 -18.32 25.84 -34.67
N LEU A 197 -17.86 25.47 -33.46
CA LEU A 197 -16.72 26.12 -32.82
C LEU A 197 -15.39 25.75 -33.46
N GLY A 198 -15.39 24.84 -34.44
CA GLY A 198 -14.19 24.37 -35.12
C GLY A 198 -13.24 23.67 -34.15
N VAL A 199 -13.77 22.87 -33.22
CA VAL A 199 -12.98 21.98 -32.34
C VAL A 199 -12.86 20.59 -32.95
N ILE A 200 -13.94 20.10 -33.56
CA ILE A 200 -14.04 18.78 -34.17
C ILE A 200 -14.55 18.85 -35.59
N GLY A 201 -14.08 17.92 -36.43
CA GLY A 201 -14.63 17.69 -37.76
C GLY A 201 -15.80 16.69 -37.74
N THR A 202 -16.44 16.52 -38.89
CA THR A 202 -17.56 15.58 -39.06
C THR A 202 -17.11 14.13 -39.31
N ALA A 203 -15.87 13.93 -39.78
CA ALA A 203 -15.31 12.60 -40.04
C ALA A 203 -15.22 11.76 -38.75
N ALA A 204 -15.53 10.47 -38.86
CA ALA A 204 -15.40 9.48 -37.79
C ALA A 204 -14.23 8.54 -38.09
N THR A 205 -13.43 8.24 -37.09
CA THR A 205 -12.44 7.16 -37.14
C THR A 205 -12.55 6.32 -35.89
N VAL A 206 -12.11 5.07 -35.94
CA VAL A 206 -12.04 4.22 -34.74
C VAL A 206 -11.05 4.86 -33.75
N ARG A 207 -11.47 5.02 -32.49
CA ARG A 207 -10.66 5.72 -31.46
C ARG A 207 -9.45 4.90 -31.05
N GLU A 208 -9.67 3.62 -30.79
CA GLU A 208 -8.69 2.72 -30.25
C GLU A 208 -8.92 1.34 -30.86
N THR A 209 -7.84 0.68 -31.26
CA THR A 209 -7.93 -0.64 -31.89
C THR A 209 -6.92 -1.59 -31.29
N ALA A 210 -7.38 -2.78 -30.92
CA ALA A 210 -6.54 -3.90 -30.50
C ALA A 210 -6.97 -5.16 -31.26
N GLY A 211 -6.09 -5.72 -32.10
CA GLY A 211 -6.33 -7.01 -32.78
C GLY A 211 -7.63 -7.09 -33.60
N GLY A 212 -8.01 -6.00 -34.28
CA GLY A 212 -9.27 -5.94 -35.05
C GLY A 212 -10.51 -5.55 -34.25
N THR A 213 -10.35 -5.22 -32.97
CA THR A 213 -11.43 -4.79 -32.07
C THR A 213 -11.38 -3.29 -31.81
N ALA A 214 -12.51 -2.61 -31.95
CA ALA A 214 -12.68 -1.23 -31.51
C ALA A 214 -13.06 -1.20 -30.02
N ASN A 215 -12.25 -0.50 -29.20
CA ASN A 215 -12.43 -0.43 -27.75
C ASN A 215 -13.16 0.86 -27.33
N GLY A 216 -14.17 0.72 -26.49
CA GLY A 216 -14.90 1.84 -25.89
C GLY A 216 -14.17 2.51 -24.73
N PHE A 217 -14.80 3.52 -24.14
CA PHE A 217 -14.38 4.08 -22.86
C PHE A 217 -14.80 3.18 -21.70
N ASP A 218 -14.17 3.41 -20.56
CA ASP A 218 -14.50 2.74 -19.30
C ASP A 218 -15.64 3.47 -18.60
N PHE A 219 -16.65 2.68 -18.21
CA PHE A 219 -17.82 3.14 -17.47
C PHE A 219 -17.97 2.36 -16.18
N SER A 220 -18.64 2.95 -15.19
CA SER A 220 -18.83 2.34 -13.87
C SER A 220 -19.87 1.20 -13.85
N SER A 221 -20.67 1.05 -14.89
CA SER A 221 -21.73 0.06 -14.97
C SER A 221 -21.99 -0.37 -16.42
N LYS A 222 -22.31 -1.65 -16.61
CA LYS A 222 -22.76 -2.20 -17.88
C LYS A 222 -24.29 -2.24 -18.05
N SER A 223 -25.03 -2.08 -16.95
CA SER A 223 -26.50 -2.22 -16.89
C SER A 223 -27.23 -0.89 -16.62
N THR A 224 -26.50 0.20 -16.45
CA THR A 224 -27.07 1.56 -16.40
C THR A 224 -27.33 2.05 -17.83
N SER A 225 -28.38 2.85 -18.03
CA SER A 225 -28.68 3.39 -19.37
C SER A 225 -27.55 4.29 -19.87
N ILE A 226 -27.32 4.28 -21.18
CA ILE A 226 -26.23 4.99 -21.85
C ILE A 226 -26.29 6.49 -21.52
N GLN A 227 -27.48 7.13 -21.54
CA GLN A 227 -27.58 8.55 -21.19
C GLN A 227 -27.09 8.83 -19.76
N SER A 228 -27.42 7.95 -18.81
CA SER A 228 -27.04 8.14 -17.41
C SER A 228 -25.56 7.84 -17.20
N LEU A 229 -24.98 6.89 -17.95
CA LEU A 229 -23.54 6.65 -17.96
C LEU A 229 -22.76 7.86 -18.47
N LEU A 230 -23.28 8.52 -19.51
CA LEU A 230 -22.70 9.73 -20.07
C LEU A 230 -22.96 10.98 -19.20
N GLY A 231 -23.91 10.93 -18.25
CA GLY A 231 -24.34 12.11 -17.48
C GLY A 231 -25.21 13.08 -18.29
N ALA A 232 -25.91 12.58 -19.31
CA ALA A 232 -26.83 13.34 -20.15
C ALA A 232 -28.30 13.06 -19.82
N THR A 233 -29.19 13.95 -20.24
CA THR A 233 -30.65 13.76 -20.18
C THR A 233 -31.30 14.20 -21.48
N GLY A 234 -32.37 13.53 -21.90
CA GLY A 234 -33.17 13.96 -23.05
C GLY A 234 -32.49 13.76 -24.39
N LEU A 235 -31.59 12.79 -24.49
CA LEU A 235 -31.00 12.38 -25.78
C LEU A 235 -32.09 11.70 -26.63
N ALA A 236 -32.22 12.14 -27.88
CA ALA A 236 -33.12 11.50 -28.84
C ALA A 236 -32.59 10.10 -29.23
N ALA A 237 -33.50 9.20 -29.61
CA ALA A 237 -33.12 7.94 -30.22
C ALA A 237 -32.29 8.20 -31.49
N SER A 238 -31.23 7.44 -31.66
CA SER A 238 -30.27 7.57 -32.76
C SER A 238 -30.10 6.25 -33.50
N SER A 239 -29.36 6.27 -34.60
CA SER A 239 -29.01 5.06 -35.34
C SER A 239 -27.50 4.96 -35.56
N VAL A 240 -27.00 3.73 -35.46
CA VAL A 240 -25.63 3.36 -35.79
C VAL A 240 -25.66 2.40 -36.96
N ASN A 241 -24.77 2.56 -37.93
CA ASN A 241 -24.57 1.60 -39.00
C ASN A 241 -23.30 0.83 -38.70
N ILE A 242 -23.38 -0.51 -38.76
CA ILE A 242 -22.24 -1.41 -38.62
C ILE A 242 -22.25 -2.35 -39.83
N GLY A 243 -21.22 -2.27 -40.65
CA GLY A 243 -21.23 -2.91 -41.96
C GLY A 243 -22.40 -2.40 -42.81
N ASN A 244 -23.28 -3.31 -43.23
CA ASN A 244 -24.47 -3.00 -44.04
C ASN A 244 -25.79 -2.98 -43.24
N LYS A 245 -25.73 -3.00 -41.90
CA LYS A 245 -26.91 -3.01 -41.03
C LYS A 245 -27.03 -1.70 -40.26
N THR A 246 -28.26 -1.24 -40.09
CA THR A 246 -28.63 -0.13 -39.21
C THR A 246 -29.23 -0.67 -37.93
N ILE A 247 -28.75 -0.18 -36.79
CA ILE A 247 -29.16 -0.59 -35.45
C ILE A 247 -29.65 0.68 -34.73
N SER A 248 -30.86 0.64 -34.17
CA SER A 248 -31.39 1.75 -33.39
C SER A 248 -30.82 1.74 -31.97
N VAL A 249 -30.50 2.93 -31.46
CA VAL A 249 -30.03 3.13 -30.09
C VAL A 249 -30.94 4.12 -29.38
N ASP A 250 -31.60 3.66 -28.33
CA ASP A 250 -32.35 4.52 -27.43
C ASP A 250 -31.53 4.70 -26.15
N SER A 251 -30.72 5.74 -26.10
CA SER A 251 -29.80 5.99 -24.96
C SER A 251 -30.53 6.16 -23.62
N ALA A 252 -31.84 6.41 -23.61
CA ALA A 252 -32.60 6.51 -22.37
C ALA A 252 -32.85 5.15 -21.71
N THR A 253 -32.95 4.08 -22.51
CA THR A 253 -33.31 2.74 -22.06
C THR A 253 -32.21 1.71 -22.30
N ASP A 254 -31.44 1.85 -23.38
CA ASP A 254 -30.33 0.97 -23.72
C ASP A 254 -29.16 1.12 -22.76
N THR A 255 -28.56 0.00 -22.41
CA THR A 255 -27.36 -0.15 -21.58
C THR A 255 -26.20 -0.63 -22.44
N LEU A 256 -24.98 -0.73 -21.89
CA LEU A 256 -23.87 -1.33 -22.65
C LEU A 256 -24.16 -2.79 -23.02
N ASP A 257 -24.72 -3.55 -22.07
CA ASP A 257 -25.11 -4.95 -22.28
C ASP A 257 -26.20 -5.06 -23.36
N SER A 258 -27.31 -4.32 -23.23
CA SER A 258 -28.41 -4.42 -24.20
C SER A 258 -28.02 -3.93 -25.58
N PHE A 259 -27.11 -2.95 -25.66
CA PHE A 259 -26.61 -2.46 -26.93
C PHE A 259 -25.66 -3.46 -27.61
N ALA A 260 -24.78 -4.11 -26.86
CA ALA A 260 -23.96 -5.22 -27.39
C ALA A 260 -24.84 -6.37 -27.91
N GLU A 261 -25.88 -6.74 -27.18
CA GLU A 261 -26.87 -7.74 -27.62
C GLU A 261 -27.61 -7.33 -28.89
N LYS A 262 -28.02 -6.06 -29.01
CA LYS A 262 -28.64 -5.51 -30.23
C LYS A 262 -27.70 -5.61 -31.43
N ILE A 263 -26.41 -5.32 -31.26
CA ILE A 263 -25.40 -5.45 -32.32
C ILE A 263 -25.27 -6.91 -32.76
N ASN A 264 -25.14 -7.84 -31.82
CA ASN A 264 -25.03 -9.27 -32.12
C ASN A 264 -26.30 -9.81 -32.80
N SER A 265 -27.48 -9.37 -32.36
CA SER A 265 -28.78 -9.77 -32.92
C SER A 265 -29.00 -9.24 -34.34
N ALA A 266 -28.30 -8.18 -34.75
CA ALA A 266 -28.33 -7.67 -36.13
C ALA A 266 -27.65 -8.62 -37.14
N ASN A 267 -26.91 -9.63 -36.65
CA ASN A 267 -26.23 -10.67 -37.44
C ASN A 267 -25.38 -10.08 -38.58
N VAL A 268 -24.56 -9.07 -38.26
CA VAL A 268 -23.60 -8.50 -39.22
C VAL A 268 -22.48 -9.53 -39.45
N PRO A 269 -22.22 -9.98 -40.71
CA PRO A 269 -21.20 -10.99 -40.97
C PRO A 269 -19.82 -10.59 -40.45
N GLY A 270 -19.18 -11.48 -39.67
CA GLY A 270 -17.82 -11.28 -39.16
C GLY A 270 -17.69 -10.23 -38.06
N VAL A 271 -18.80 -9.78 -37.45
CA VAL A 271 -18.82 -8.81 -36.36
C VAL A 271 -19.38 -9.41 -35.08
N SER A 272 -18.74 -9.11 -33.96
CA SER A 272 -19.24 -9.44 -32.61
C SER A 272 -19.06 -8.26 -31.66
N ALA A 273 -20.04 -7.99 -30.81
CA ALA A 273 -19.96 -7.02 -29.74
C ALA A 273 -19.96 -7.71 -28.37
N SER A 274 -19.20 -7.17 -27.42
CA SER A 274 -19.17 -7.64 -26.03
C SER A 274 -18.90 -6.50 -25.06
N VAL A 275 -19.26 -6.68 -23.79
CA VAL A 275 -18.88 -5.76 -22.72
C VAL A 275 -17.83 -6.45 -21.85
N VAL A 276 -16.65 -5.85 -21.77
CA VAL A 276 -15.52 -6.38 -21.01
C VAL A 276 -15.41 -5.66 -19.69
N ALA A 277 -15.24 -6.42 -18.61
CA ALA A 277 -14.96 -5.90 -17.28
C ALA A 277 -13.44 -5.86 -17.04
N ASP A 278 -12.96 -4.76 -16.48
CA ASP A 278 -11.56 -4.58 -16.05
C ASP A 278 -11.52 -3.96 -14.65
N THR A 279 -10.38 -3.98 -13.97
CA THR A 279 -10.18 -3.35 -12.66
C THR A 279 -9.17 -2.22 -12.77
N LYS A 280 -9.63 -0.97 -12.58
CA LYS A 280 -8.79 0.23 -12.57
C LYS A 280 -8.89 0.93 -11.22
N ASP A 281 -7.75 1.25 -10.61
CA ASP A 281 -7.66 1.90 -9.30
C ASP A 281 -8.48 1.22 -8.19
N GLY A 282 -8.61 -0.11 -8.26
CA GLY A 282 -9.39 -0.91 -7.29
C GLY A 282 -10.90 -0.91 -7.52
N ALA A 283 -11.40 -0.28 -8.60
CA ALA A 283 -12.80 -0.30 -9.02
C ALA A 283 -12.99 -1.10 -10.31
N THR A 284 -14.09 -1.86 -10.39
CA THR A 284 -14.47 -2.53 -11.64
C THR A 284 -15.05 -1.52 -12.62
N VAL A 285 -14.54 -1.52 -13.85
CA VAL A 285 -15.01 -0.70 -14.97
C VAL A 285 -15.43 -1.61 -16.13
N TYR A 286 -16.29 -1.09 -17.00
CA TYR A 286 -16.87 -1.80 -18.12
C TYR A 286 -16.67 -1.03 -19.41
N SER A 287 -16.23 -1.71 -20.48
CA SER A 287 -16.06 -1.10 -21.80
C SER A 287 -16.79 -1.94 -22.87
N LEU A 288 -17.47 -1.25 -23.78
CA LEU A 288 -18.02 -1.87 -24.98
C LEU A 288 -16.89 -2.16 -25.97
N GLN A 289 -16.87 -3.36 -26.53
CA GLN A 289 -15.93 -3.78 -27.57
C GLN A 289 -16.70 -4.25 -28.80
N ILE A 290 -16.28 -3.82 -29.99
CA ILE A 290 -16.86 -4.24 -31.26
C ILE A 290 -15.73 -4.80 -32.14
N SER A 291 -15.73 -6.11 -32.32
CA SER A 291 -14.70 -6.87 -33.04
C SER A 291 -15.13 -7.18 -34.47
N GLY A 292 -14.19 -7.08 -35.40
CA GLY A 292 -14.32 -7.57 -36.77
C GLY A 292 -13.31 -8.67 -37.11
N SER A 293 -13.39 -9.24 -38.31
CA SER A 293 -12.46 -10.27 -38.80
C SER A 293 -11.10 -9.66 -39.21
N GLY A 294 -10.24 -9.38 -38.23
CA GLY A 294 -8.87 -8.86 -38.42
C GLY A 294 -8.74 -7.34 -38.40
N THR A 295 -9.78 -6.60 -38.80
CA THR A 295 -9.89 -5.14 -38.67
C THR A 295 -11.25 -4.78 -38.06
N PRO A 296 -11.37 -3.64 -37.34
CA PRO A 296 -12.68 -3.19 -36.87
C PRO A 296 -13.68 -3.03 -38.03
N PRO A 297 -14.97 -3.30 -37.83
CA PRO A 297 -15.97 -3.10 -38.87
C PRO A 297 -16.11 -1.62 -39.25
N THR A 298 -16.62 -1.37 -40.46
CA THR A 298 -17.01 -0.01 -40.86
C THR A 298 -18.20 0.44 -40.02
N MET A 299 -18.07 1.60 -39.37
CA MET A 299 -19.08 2.13 -38.45
C MET A 299 -19.36 3.60 -38.73
N THR A 300 -20.65 3.96 -38.78
CA THR A 300 -21.11 5.36 -38.86
C THR A 300 -22.30 5.58 -37.93
N GLU A 301 -22.67 6.83 -37.67
CA GLU A 301 -23.75 7.16 -36.74
C GLU A 301 -24.43 8.49 -37.07
N THR A 302 -25.61 8.72 -36.47
CA THR A 302 -26.41 9.96 -36.63
C THR A 302 -26.56 10.77 -35.33
N GLY A 303 -26.10 10.27 -34.17
CA GLY A 303 -26.31 10.91 -32.86
C GLY A 303 -25.11 10.87 -31.90
N GLY A 304 -23.90 10.63 -32.41
CA GLY A 304 -22.66 10.72 -31.63
C GLY A 304 -22.45 9.66 -30.54
N VAL A 305 -23.39 8.71 -30.35
CA VAL A 305 -23.33 7.68 -29.30
C VAL A 305 -22.09 6.80 -29.39
N LEU A 306 -21.67 6.34 -30.58
CA LEU A 306 -20.44 5.56 -30.72
C LEU A 306 -19.20 6.38 -30.38
N ARG A 307 -19.19 7.70 -30.66
CA ARG A 307 -18.07 8.57 -30.23
C ARG A 307 -18.08 8.80 -28.73
N SER A 308 -19.25 8.97 -28.13
CA SER A 308 -19.41 9.19 -26.69
C SER A 308 -19.13 7.94 -25.88
N LEU A 309 -19.44 6.75 -26.41
CA LEU A 309 -18.99 5.48 -25.85
C LEU A 309 -17.53 5.18 -26.18
N GLY A 310 -16.88 6.03 -26.99
CA GLY A 310 -15.48 5.95 -27.34
C GLY A 310 -15.15 4.99 -28.48
N ILE A 311 -16.07 4.19 -29.00
CA ILE A 311 -15.80 3.30 -30.14
C ILE A 311 -15.21 4.08 -31.33
N LEU A 312 -15.81 5.24 -31.61
CA LEU A 312 -15.35 6.18 -32.63
C LEU A 312 -14.75 7.42 -31.97
N ARG A 313 -14.05 8.23 -32.75
CA ARG A 313 -13.68 9.61 -32.40
C ARG A 313 -13.90 10.54 -33.57
N SER A 314 -14.15 11.80 -33.25
CA SER A 314 -14.01 12.90 -34.20
C SER A 314 -12.57 13.27 -34.41
N THR A 315 -12.22 13.57 -35.65
CA THR A 315 -10.91 14.16 -35.94
C THR A 315 -10.92 15.62 -35.44
N PRO A 316 -9.99 16.02 -34.55
CA PRO A 316 -9.88 17.42 -34.17
C PRO A 316 -9.51 18.26 -35.39
N THR A 317 -10.12 19.43 -35.54
CA THR A 317 -9.81 20.40 -36.61
C THR A 317 -8.49 21.12 -36.35
N SER A 318 -8.09 21.25 -35.08
CA SER A 318 -6.81 21.81 -34.67
C SER A 318 -6.21 20.99 -33.52
N GLU A 319 -5.24 20.15 -33.85
CA GLU A 319 -4.40 19.47 -32.86
C GLU A 319 -3.14 20.31 -32.62
N LEU A 320 -3.05 20.90 -31.42
CA LEU A 320 -1.94 21.78 -31.02
C LEU A 320 -0.75 20.97 -30.51
N VAL A 321 -1.02 19.87 -29.80
CA VAL A 321 -0.02 18.92 -29.31
C VAL A 321 -0.59 17.50 -29.40
N ALA A 322 0.09 16.61 -30.12
CA ALA A 322 -0.24 15.20 -30.12
C ALA A 322 0.14 14.56 -28.77
N GLY A 323 -0.74 13.69 -28.24
CA GLY A 323 -0.38 12.82 -27.13
C GLY A 323 0.77 11.90 -27.55
N GLN A 324 1.79 11.76 -26.71
CA GLN A 324 2.98 10.97 -27.03
C GLN A 324 3.52 10.31 -25.76
N ASP A 325 3.96 9.07 -25.87
CA ASP A 325 4.69 8.37 -24.80
C ASP A 325 6.13 8.87 -24.70
N ALA A 326 6.68 8.87 -23.49
CA ALA A 326 8.10 9.02 -23.28
C ALA A 326 8.85 7.86 -23.95
N GLN A 327 9.99 8.17 -24.54
CA GLN A 327 10.91 7.22 -25.17
C GLN A 327 12.28 7.44 -24.55
N TYR A 328 12.86 6.39 -23.98
CA TYR A 328 14.15 6.47 -23.32
C TYR A 328 14.87 5.12 -23.41
N THR A 329 16.18 5.12 -23.18
CA THR A 329 16.92 3.88 -22.96
C THR A 329 17.53 3.85 -21.58
N LEU A 330 17.56 2.67 -20.98
CA LEU A 330 18.32 2.37 -19.76
C LEU A 330 19.34 1.29 -20.11
N ASP A 331 20.64 1.58 -19.98
CA ASP A 331 21.73 0.68 -20.39
C ASP A 331 21.59 0.16 -21.84
N GLY A 332 21.09 1.04 -22.73
CA GLY A 332 20.84 0.72 -24.14
C GLY A 332 19.54 -0.04 -24.43
N VAL A 333 18.79 -0.48 -23.41
CA VAL A 333 17.47 -1.11 -23.60
C VAL A 333 16.41 -0.04 -23.84
N SER A 334 15.75 -0.09 -25.00
CA SER A 334 14.68 0.86 -25.36
C SER A 334 13.39 0.57 -24.61
N LEU A 335 12.86 1.60 -23.94
CA LEU A 335 11.67 1.55 -23.12
C LEU A 335 10.73 2.71 -23.48
N THR A 336 9.44 2.47 -23.30
CA THR A 336 8.40 3.49 -23.46
C THR A 336 7.57 3.63 -22.20
N SER A 337 7.01 4.81 -21.98
CA SER A 337 6.13 5.08 -20.84
C SER A 337 5.09 6.13 -21.19
N ALA A 338 3.83 5.91 -20.79
CA ALA A 338 2.78 6.90 -20.94
C ALA A 338 3.02 8.16 -20.08
N THR A 339 3.86 8.07 -19.04
CA THR A 339 4.16 9.18 -18.11
C THR A 339 5.65 9.51 -18.07
N ASN A 340 5.96 10.73 -17.62
CA ASN A 340 7.32 11.15 -17.30
C ASN A 340 7.76 10.71 -15.88
N THR A 341 6.90 10.06 -15.10
CA THR A 341 7.22 9.51 -13.79
C THR A 341 7.03 8.00 -13.84
N ILE A 342 8.16 7.30 -13.91
CA ILE A 342 8.25 5.90 -14.25
C ILE A 342 8.62 5.11 -13.00
N SER A 343 7.68 4.30 -12.53
CA SER A 343 7.95 3.25 -11.54
C SER A 343 8.21 1.92 -12.25
N GLY A 344 9.10 1.09 -11.70
CA GLY A 344 9.31 -0.28 -12.16
C GLY A 344 10.33 -0.48 -13.29
N ALA A 345 10.82 0.59 -13.95
CA ALA A 345 11.95 0.48 -14.88
C ALA A 345 13.23 0.01 -14.19
N ILE A 346 13.41 0.42 -12.93
CA ILE A 346 14.39 -0.13 -12.00
C ILE A 346 13.59 -0.63 -10.79
N SER A 347 13.74 -1.91 -10.42
CA SER A 347 13.03 -2.49 -9.29
C SER A 347 13.29 -1.71 -8.01
N GLY A 348 12.23 -1.28 -7.32
CA GLY A 348 12.32 -0.50 -6.09
C GLY A 348 12.66 1.00 -6.28
N ALA A 349 12.76 1.52 -7.50
CA ALA A 349 13.03 2.93 -7.77
C ALA A 349 11.99 3.58 -8.69
N THR A 350 11.89 4.91 -8.58
CA THR A 350 11.03 5.76 -9.42
C THR A 350 11.89 6.81 -10.11
N LEU A 351 11.86 6.80 -11.44
CA LEU A 351 12.59 7.71 -12.31
C LEU A 351 11.63 8.79 -12.83
N THR A 352 12.01 10.06 -12.71
CA THR A 352 11.26 11.20 -13.25
C THR A 352 12.07 11.87 -14.35
N LEU A 353 11.56 11.83 -15.58
CA LEU A 353 12.14 12.46 -16.76
C LEU A 353 11.71 13.94 -16.82
N LYS A 354 12.64 14.82 -17.14
CA LYS A 354 12.40 16.28 -17.16
C LYS A 354 12.81 16.92 -18.47
N LYS A 355 13.85 16.39 -19.12
CA LYS A 355 14.37 16.92 -20.38
C LYS A 355 15.00 15.79 -21.20
N GLU A 356 15.01 15.95 -22.52
CA GLU A 356 15.76 15.11 -23.45
C GLU A 356 17.27 15.28 -23.23
N GLY A 357 18.02 14.19 -23.33
CA GLY A 357 19.47 14.14 -23.09
C GLY A 357 19.95 12.87 -22.40
N THR A 358 21.26 12.76 -22.23
CA THR A 358 21.91 11.62 -21.57
C THR A 358 22.40 11.98 -20.17
N THR A 359 22.23 11.07 -19.21
CA THR A 359 22.74 11.22 -17.86
C THR A 359 22.98 9.87 -17.18
N GLY A 360 23.97 9.81 -16.30
CA GLY A 360 24.16 8.64 -15.43
C GLY A 360 23.17 8.65 -14.27
N VAL A 361 22.69 7.47 -13.89
CA VAL A 361 21.82 7.26 -12.73
C VAL A 361 22.52 6.30 -11.78
N THR A 362 22.66 6.67 -10.52
CA THR A 362 23.38 5.86 -9.53
C THR A 362 22.51 5.62 -8.31
N LEU A 363 22.37 4.35 -7.92
CA LEU A 363 21.76 3.90 -6.69
C LEU A 363 22.85 3.39 -5.74
N THR A 364 22.93 3.95 -4.53
CA THR A 364 23.92 3.57 -3.51
C THR A 364 23.25 3.36 -2.16
N LYS A 365 23.92 2.62 -1.26
CA LYS A 365 23.51 2.57 0.15
C LYS A 365 23.56 3.98 0.74
N ASP A 366 22.49 4.37 1.44
CA ASP A 366 22.33 5.71 2.00
C ASP A 366 22.80 5.79 3.46
N ALA A 367 24.12 5.83 3.66
CA ALA A 367 24.69 5.98 5.00
C ALA A 367 24.24 7.28 5.70
N SER A 368 24.02 8.35 4.94
CA SER A 368 23.54 9.64 5.44
C SER A 368 22.11 9.55 5.95
N GLY A 369 21.23 8.84 5.25
CA GLY A 369 19.86 8.56 5.69
C GLY A 369 19.82 7.74 6.97
N VAL A 370 20.66 6.72 7.09
CA VAL A 370 20.79 5.93 8.33
C VAL A 370 21.31 6.79 9.48
N THR A 371 22.30 7.65 9.21
CA THR A 371 22.84 8.61 10.20
C THR A 371 21.73 9.54 10.70
N LYS A 372 20.90 10.10 9.81
CA LYS A 372 19.74 10.93 10.18
C LYS A 372 18.74 10.19 11.07
N ASN A 373 18.48 8.91 10.82
CA ASN A 373 17.59 8.11 11.67
C ASN A 373 18.14 8.00 13.11
N VAL A 374 19.45 7.77 13.25
CA VAL A 374 20.11 7.71 14.57
C VAL A 374 20.17 9.09 15.23
N THR A 375 20.47 10.16 14.49
CA THR A 375 20.40 11.54 14.98
C THR A 375 19.00 11.87 15.50
N GLY A 376 17.94 11.42 14.82
CA GLY A 376 16.56 11.60 15.28
C GLY A 376 16.28 10.95 16.64
N LEU A 377 16.85 9.76 16.91
CA LEU A 377 16.79 9.15 18.24
C LEU A 377 17.55 9.98 19.29
N VAL A 378 18.77 10.44 18.96
CA VAL A 378 19.58 11.27 19.86
C VAL A 378 18.85 12.56 20.22
N THR A 379 18.23 13.23 19.25
CA THR A 379 17.39 14.41 19.47
C THR A 379 16.21 14.10 20.40
N ALA A 380 15.44 13.04 20.12
CA ALA A 380 14.30 12.66 20.96
C ALA A 380 14.70 12.36 22.42
N VAL A 381 15.85 11.70 22.63
CA VAL A 381 16.40 11.46 23.97
C VAL A 381 16.80 12.77 24.64
N ASN A 382 17.49 13.67 23.94
CA ASN A 382 17.90 14.96 24.48
C ASN A 382 16.73 15.88 24.81
N ASP A 383 15.67 15.87 24.01
CA ASP A 383 14.45 16.63 24.27
C ASP A 383 13.75 16.14 25.55
N LEU A 384 13.70 14.82 25.75
CA LEU A 384 13.20 14.22 26.99
C LEU A 384 14.09 14.58 28.20
N LEU A 385 15.41 14.44 28.06
CA LEU A 385 16.36 14.79 29.13
C LEU A 385 16.25 16.27 29.52
N THR A 386 16.09 17.15 28.54
CA THR A 386 15.88 18.58 28.74
C THR A 386 14.56 18.84 29.45
N SER A 387 13.49 18.16 29.03
CA SER A 387 12.17 18.25 29.67
C SER A 387 12.25 17.82 31.14
N ILE A 388 12.85 16.67 31.44
CA ILE A 388 13.05 16.20 32.82
C ILE A 388 13.87 17.22 33.62
N LYS A 389 15.01 17.67 33.08
CA LYS A 389 15.90 18.64 33.74
C LYS A 389 15.17 19.94 34.08
N SER A 390 14.37 20.49 33.16
CA SER A 390 13.60 21.71 33.40
C SER A 390 12.61 21.60 34.57
N GLN A 391 12.10 20.39 34.81
CA GLN A 391 11.13 20.13 35.87
C GLN A 391 11.80 19.66 37.18
N SER A 392 13.06 19.22 37.15
CA SER A 392 13.74 18.58 38.28
C SER A 392 14.93 19.35 38.86
N THR A 393 15.15 20.61 38.46
CA THR A 393 16.26 21.44 38.95
C THR A 393 15.87 22.33 40.13
N PHE A 394 16.88 22.73 40.91
CA PHE A 394 16.78 23.76 41.94
C PHE A 394 17.76 24.88 41.60
N ASP A 395 17.27 26.11 41.52
CA ASP A 395 18.08 27.29 41.34
C ASP A 395 18.52 27.83 42.70
N SER A 396 19.81 27.71 43.00
CA SER A 396 20.40 28.15 44.27
C SER A 396 20.44 29.67 44.43
N LYS A 397 20.23 30.45 43.36
CA LYS A 397 20.17 31.92 43.41
C LYS A 397 18.75 32.42 43.68
N THR A 398 17.76 31.83 43.03
CA THR A 398 16.35 32.25 43.17
C THR A 398 15.57 31.43 44.22
N TYR A 399 16.17 30.37 44.77
CA TYR A 399 15.55 29.39 45.65
C TYR A 399 14.29 28.74 45.07
N LYS A 400 14.15 28.75 43.73
CA LYS A 400 13.03 28.14 43.02
C LYS A 400 13.39 26.71 42.59
N SER A 401 12.47 25.79 42.84
CA SER A 401 12.54 24.41 42.35
C SER A 401 11.57 24.20 41.19
N GLY A 402 11.96 23.35 40.24
CA GLY A 402 11.03 22.75 39.29
C GLY A 402 10.02 21.86 40.03
N VAL A 403 8.83 21.67 39.43
CA VAL A 403 7.70 21.00 40.09
C VAL A 403 7.92 19.50 40.38
N LEU A 404 8.96 18.91 39.78
CA LEU A 404 9.42 17.53 39.98
C LEU A 404 10.79 17.47 40.68
N PHE A 405 11.22 18.53 41.35
CA PHE A 405 12.45 18.49 42.14
C PHE A 405 12.35 17.42 43.24
N GLY A 406 13.33 16.51 43.28
CA GLY A 406 13.33 15.37 44.20
C GLY A 406 12.44 14.19 43.79
N ASP A 407 11.76 14.27 42.64
CA ASP A 407 10.89 13.19 42.16
C ASP A 407 11.69 11.94 41.76
N SER A 408 11.32 10.78 42.34
CA SER A 408 12.01 9.52 42.10
C SER A 408 11.74 8.97 40.69
N VAL A 409 10.52 9.09 40.17
CA VAL A 409 10.13 8.56 38.86
C VAL A 409 10.88 9.28 37.74
N ALA A 410 10.92 10.61 37.79
CA ALA A 410 11.66 11.42 36.81
C ALA A 410 13.18 11.10 36.82
N ARG A 411 13.75 10.89 38.01
CA ARG A 411 15.15 10.48 38.17
C ARG A 411 15.41 9.08 37.61
N THR A 412 14.58 8.10 37.99
CA THR A 412 14.67 6.72 37.50
C THR A 412 14.53 6.64 35.98
N ALA A 413 13.61 7.40 35.37
CA ALA A 413 13.45 7.45 33.92
C ALA A 413 14.71 7.95 33.22
N LYS A 414 15.27 9.09 33.68
CA LYS A 414 16.53 9.64 33.18
C LYS A 414 17.68 8.64 33.28
N ASP A 415 17.87 8.06 34.46
CA ASP A 415 19.02 7.19 34.73
C ASP A 415 18.90 5.86 33.97
N SER A 416 17.68 5.32 33.83
CA SER A 416 17.44 4.09 33.07
C SER A 416 17.71 4.26 31.57
N ILE A 417 17.29 5.38 30.99
CA ILE A 417 17.54 5.67 29.56
C ILE A 417 19.04 5.81 29.32
N ARG A 418 19.75 6.58 30.15
CA ARG A 418 21.20 6.76 30.02
C ARG A 418 21.94 5.44 30.15
N ASN A 419 21.66 4.65 31.19
CA ASN A 419 22.34 3.37 31.41
C ASN A 419 22.17 2.42 30.23
N LEU A 420 20.98 2.39 29.63
CA LEU A 420 20.67 1.50 28.52
C LEU A 420 21.51 1.80 27.27
N LEU A 421 21.74 3.07 26.96
CA LEU A 421 22.52 3.49 25.77
C LEU A 421 23.98 3.00 25.80
N PHE A 422 24.56 2.85 27.00
CA PHE A 422 25.98 2.52 27.17
C PHE A 422 26.23 1.12 27.72
N THR A 423 25.19 0.34 27.99
CA THR A 423 25.34 -1.07 28.38
C THR A 423 25.53 -1.92 27.14
N ASP A 424 26.41 -2.92 27.22
CA ASP A 424 26.54 -3.94 26.17
C ASP A 424 25.18 -4.56 25.82
N THR A 425 24.96 -4.68 24.51
CA THR A 425 23.74 -5.23 23.93
C THR A 425 23.78 -6.75 24.06
N PRO A 426 22.86 -7.35 24.83
CA PRO A 426 22.82 -8.80 24.99
C PRO A 426 22.55 -9.50 23.64
N GLY A 427 23.21 -10.63 23.42
CA GLY A 427 23.08 -11.42 22.19
C GLY A 427 24.03 -11.02 21.07
N LEU A 428 24.79 -9.92 21.18
CA LEU A 428 25.81 -9.59 20.18
C LEU A 428 27.12 -10.35 20.41
N THR A 429 27.69 -10.85 19.31
CA THR A 429 29.04 -11.42 19.24
C THR A 429 29.88 -10.57 18.30
N GLY A 430 31.01 -10.04 18.76
CA GLY A 430 31.89 -9.20 17.92
C GLY A 430 32.56 -8.07 18.68
N SER A 431 33.22 -7.18 17.94
CA SER A 431 33.90 -5.98 18.48
C SER A 431 32.94 -4.85 18.83
N ILE A 432 31.78 -4.78 18.16
CA ILE A 432 30.74 -3.78 18.39
C ILE A 432 29.63 -4.41 19.25
N LYS A 433 29.47 -3.89 20.46
CA LYS A 433 28.57 -4.39 21.51
C LYS A 433 27.69 -3.31 22.12
N ASN A 434 28.11 -2.05 22.09
CA ASN A 434 27.32 -0.93 22.61
C ASN A 434 27.37 0.28 21.67
N LEU A 435 26.46 1.24 21.89
CA LEU A 435 26.35 2.43 21.06
C LEU A 435 27.58 3.35 21.16
N GLY A 436 28.31 3.27 22.28
CA GLY A 436 29.56 4.01 22.47
C GLY A 436 30.62 3.69 21.41
N GLN A 437 30.70 2.43 21.00
CA GLN A 437 31.68 1.96 20.02
C GLN A 437 31.38 2.39 18.58
N ILE A 438 30.20 2.96 18.34
CA ILE A 438 29.78 3.50 17.04
C ILE A 438 29.63 5.02 17.07
N GLY A 439 30.18 5.69 18.09
CA GLY A 439 30.23 7.16 18.17
C GLY A 439 29.10 7.82 18.95
N VAL A 440 28.22 7.07 19.63
CA VAL A 440 27.25 7.69 20.56
C VAL A 440 27.96 8.03 21.88
N GLY A 441 27.88 9.28 22.31
CA GLY A 441 28.59 9.78 23.50
C GLY A 441 27.69 10.51 24.49
N ILE A 442 28.30 10.99 25.57
CA ILE A 442 27.72 11.97 26.49
C ILE A 442 28.67 13.16 26.57
N ASP A 443 28.15 14.38 26.44
CA ASP A 443 28.92 15.62 26.65
C ASP A 443 29.02 16.02 28.14
N ASP A 444 29.84 17.02 28.43
CA ASP A 444 30.04 17.53 29.80
C ASP A 444 28.76 18.07 30.46
N THR A 445 27.73 18.38 29.67
CA THR A 445 26.43 18.85 30.14
C THR A 445 25.44 17.72 30.41
N GLY A 446 25.81 16.49 30.06
CA GLY A 446 25.03 15.28 30.19
C GLY A 446 24.08 15.01 29.03
N ASN A 447 24.22 15.68 27.89
CA ASN A 447 23.42 15.39 26.70
C ASN A 447 24.06 14.24 25.91
N VAL A 448 23.24 13.49 25.20
CA VAL A 448 23.69 12.43 24.30
C VAL A 448 24.18 13.07 22.99
N THR A 449 25.31 12.61 22.47
CA THR A 449 25.91 13.10 21.22
C THR A 449 26.10 11.96 20.23
N LEU A 450 26.24 12.28 18.94
CA LEU A 450 26.60 11.35 17.88
C LEU A 450 27.80 11.92 17.11
N ASP A 451 28.92 11.22 17.12
CA ASP A 451 30.00 11.43 16.16
C ASP A 451 29.61 10.76 14.83
N GLU A 452 29.05 11.56 13.92
CA GLU A 452 28.60 11.09 12.61
C GLU A 452 29.72 10.45 11.79
N SER A 453 30.98 10.89 11.96
CA SER A 453 32.12 10.35 11.22
C SER A 453 32.48 8.95 11.69
N THR A 454 32.54 8.75 13.02
CA THR A 454 32.76 7.43 13.64
C THR A 454 31.60 6.49 13.34
N PHE A 455 30.37 6.99 13.37
CA PHE A 455 29.18 6.20 13.04
C PHE A 455 29.18 5.74 11.57
N GLN A 456 29.43 6.65 10.63
CA GLN A 456 29.49 6.31 9.20
C GLN A 456 30.63 5.33 8.88
N ALA A 457 31.79 5.46 9.56
CA ALA A 457 32.88 4.51 9.44
C ALA A 457 32.48 3.10 9.94
N ALA A 458 31.78 3.03 11.09
CA ALA A 458 31.25 1.77 11.61
C ALA A 458 30.21 1.14 10.66
N LEU A 459 29.27 1.94 10.13
CA LEU A 459 28.24 1.49 9.21
C LEU A 459 28.81 0.97 7.89
N THR A 460 29.90 1.58 7.42
CA THR A 460 30.61 1.13 6.21
C THR A 460 31.33 -0.19 6.44
N LYS A 461 31.93 -0.37 7.64
CA LYS A 461 32.72 -1.56 7.98
C LYS A 461 31.84 -2.78 8.29
N ASP A 462 30.78 -2.60 9.08
CA ASP A 462 29.91 -3.68 9.55
C ASP A 462 28.46 -3.21 9.66
N PRO A 463 27.73 -3.08 8.53
CA PRO A 463 26.36 -2.57 8.54
C PRO A 463 25.39 -3.48 9.30
N GLU A 464 25.60 -4.80 9.25
CA GLU A 464 24.78 -5.77 9.98
C GLU A 464 25.00 -5.66 11.49
N GLY A 465 26.25 -5.53 11.93
CA GLY A 465 26.57 -5.33 13.35
C GLY A 465 26.02 -4.01 13.89
N VAL A 466 26.11 -2.93 13.11
CA VAL A 466 25.51 -1.64 13.48
C VAL A 466 23.99 -1.75 13.54
N ALA A 467 23.33 -2.38 12.56
CA ALA A 467 21.88 -2.58 12.58
C ALA A 467 21.44 -3.43 13.81
N ALA A 468 22.19 -4.49 14.12
CA ALA A 468 21.92 -5.39 15.23
C ALA A 468 22.08 -4.73 16.61
N LEU A 469 22.84 -3.63 16.72
CA LEU A 469 22.86 -2.81 17.95
C LEU A 469 21.50 -2.17 18.25
N PHE A 470 20.68 -1.91 17.25
CA PHE A 470 19.39 -1.24 17.43
C PHE A 470 18.21 -2.21 17.37
N GLN A 471 18.27 -3.19 16.46
CA GLN A 471 17.15 -4.07 16.12
C GLN A 471 17.06 -5.33 16.99
N SER A 472 15.88 -5.95 17.00
CA SER A 472 15.75 -7.36 17.42
C SER A 472 15.96 -8.29 16.23
N VAL A 473 17.10 -8.98 16.24
CA VAL A 473 17.55 -9.83 15.14
C VAL A 473 18.03 -11.18 15.66
N GLY A 474 17.97 -12.20 14.81
CA GLY A 474 18.55 -13.49 15.11
C GLY A 474 19.38 -14.03 13.94
N LYS A 475 20.45 -14.75 14.26
CA LYS A 475 21.35 -15.38 13.30
C LYS A 475 21.53 -16.85 13.66
N GLY A 476 21.08 -17.74 12.78
CA GLY A 476 21.34 -19.16 12.90
C GLY A 476 22.81 -19.48 12.64
N SER A 477 23.34 -20.50 13.31
CA SER A 477 24.69 -21.01 13.07
C SER A 477 24.80 -21.75 11.74
N VAL A 478 23.66 -22.16 11.17
CA VAL A 478 23.53 -22.86 9.89
C VAL A 478 22.38 -22.26 9.07
N ASN A 479 22.43 -22.40 7.75
CA ASN A 479 21.44 -21.83 6.83
C ASN A 479 20.03 -22.38 7.01
N ASP A 480 19.92 -23.58 7.59
CA ASP A 480 18.64 -24.23 7.88
C ASP A 480 17.88 -23.58 9.04
N ILE A 481 18.54 -22.76 9.87
CA ILE A 481 17.92 -22.05 10.99
C ILE A 481 17.81 -20.57 10.61
N LYS A 482 16.58 -20.10 10.42
CA LYS A 482 16.31 -18.68 10.13
C LYS A 482 15.49 -18.06 11.26
N TYR A 483 15.93 -16.92 11.75
CA TYR A 483 15.10 -16.08 12.62
C TYR A 483 13.92 -15.52 11.82
N VAL A 484 12.74 -15.52 12.43
CA VAL A 484 11.51 -15.02 11.80
C VAL A 484 10.97 -13.83 12.58
N SER A 485 10.75 -13.99 13.87
CA SER A 485 10.21 -12.94 14.72
C SER A 485 10.47 -13.21 16.20
N ALA A 486 10.30 -12.18 17.01
CA ALA A 486 10.29 -12.29 18.45
C ALA A 486 9.29 -11.30 19.05
N THR A 487 8.62 -11.71 20.12
CA THR A 487 7.80 -10.82 20.94
C THR A 487 8.65 -10.15 22.03
N SER A 488 8.07 -9.17 22.75
CA SER A 488 8.76 -8.48 23.85
C SER A 488 9.12 -9.39 25.03
N THR A 489 8.55 -10.59 25.12
CA THR A 489 8.88 -11.59 26.15
C THR A 489 10.10 -12.44 25.83
N ALA A 490 10.54 -12.47 24.57
CA ALA A 490 11.75 -13.21 24.20
C ALA A 490 12.96 -12.56 24.87
N VAL A 491 13.84 -13.36 25.47
CA VAL A 491 15.08 -12.87 26.08
C VAL A 491 16.20 -13.02 25.07
N ALA A 492 17.16 -12.07 25.06
CA ALA A 492 18.34 -12.23 24.22
C ALA A 492 19.16 -13.47 24.61
N SER A 493 19.84 -14.08 23.66
CA SER A 493 20.71 -15.22 23.93
C SER A 493 22.01 -14.80 24.62
N THR A 494 22.66 -15.75 25.29
CA THR A 494 24.07 -15.58 25.67
C THR A 494 24.96 -15.66 24.43
N SER A 495 26.26 -15.42 24.58
CA SER A 495 27.24 -15.51 23.49
C SER A 495 27.31 -16.89 22.83
N GLY A 496 26.86 -17.95 23.51
CA GLY A 496 26.76 -19.31 22.96
C GLY A 496 25.53 -19.57 22.07
N GLY A 497 24.59 -18.62 22.02
CA GLY A 497 23.32 -18.79 21.32
C GLY A 497 22.37 -19.77 22.01
N TYR A 498 21.18 -19.91 21.47
CA TYR A 498 20.18 -20.89 21.86
C TYR A 498 20.35 -22.17 21.07
N ALA A 499 20.60 -23.29 21.74
CA ALA A 499 20.64 -24.60 21.10
C ALA A 499 19.28 -24.95 20.50
N ILE A 500 19.26 -25.32 19.22
CA ILE A 500 18.05 -25.75 18.52
C ILE A 500 18.11 -27.26 18.37
N ASP A 501 17.17 -27.95 19.03
CA ASP A 501 17.05 -29.40 18.98
C ASP A 501 15.73 -29.77 18.30
N ILE A 502 15.80 -30.59 17.25
CA ILE A 502 14.64 -30.97 16.42
C ILE A 502 14.34 -32.45 16.65
N SER A 503 13.19 -32.75 17.24
CA SER A 503 12.72 -34.13 17.47
C SER A 503 11.90 -34.68 16.31
N GLN A 504 11.35 -33.82 15.45
CA GLN A 504 10.59 -34.19 14.26
C GLN A 504 10.75 -33.11 13.19
N VAL A 505 11.08 -33.49 11.96
CA VAL A 505 11.13 -32.55 10.82
C VAL A 505 9.76 -32.36 10.21
N ALA A 506 9.53 -31.20 9.59
CA ALA A 506 8.27 -30.94 8.92
C ALA A 506 8.20 -31.67 7.57
N THR A 507 7.07 -32.29 7.26
CA THR A 507 6.81 -32.93 5.96
C THR A 507 5.61 -32.32 5.28
N LYS A 508 5.46 -32.58 3.98
CA LYS A 508 4.30 -32.19 3.18
C LYS A 508 3.37 -33.38 3.07
N GLU A 509 2.06 -33.11 2.95
CA GLU A 509 1.13 -34.17 2.57
C GLU A 509 1.39 -34.64 1.14
N SER A 510 1.29 -35.95 0.93
CA SER A 510 1.26 -36.58 -0.39
C SER A 510 0.06 -37.52 -0.49
N PHE A 511 -0.75 -37.33 -1.53
CA PHE A 511 -1.86 -38.21 -1.89
C PHE A 511 -1.54 -38.90 -3.22
N VAL A 512 -1.68 -40.23 -3.27
CA VAL A 512 -1.55 -41.02 -4.50
C VAL A 512 -2.87 -41.75 -4.74
N ALA A 513 -3.48 -41.53 -5.92
CA ALA A 513 -4.74 -42.16 -6.31
C ALA A 513 -4.69 -43.69 -6.24
N GLY A 514 -5.84 -44.34 -5.99
CA GLY A 514 -5.91 -45.79 -5.80
C GLY A 514 -5.88 -46.61 -7.08
N THR A 515 -6.26 -46.02 -8.22
CA THR A 515 -6.32 -46.71 -9.52
C THR A 515 -5.55 -45.97 -10.59
N LYS A 516 -4.82 -46.70 -11.45
CA LYS A 516 -4.11 -46.10 -12.59
C LYS A 516 -5.09 -45.62 -13.64
N GLN A 517 -4.90 -44.40 -14.12
CA GLN A 517 -5.60 -43.93 -15.31
C GLN A 517 -4.88 -44.46 -16.55
N THR A 518 -5.37 -45.58 -17.10
CA THR A 518 -4.79 -46.19 -18.31
C THR A 518 -5.53 -45.83 -19.59
N LYS A 519 -6.67 -45.13 -19.48
CA LYS A 519 -7.52 -44.70 -20.61
C LYS A 519 -7.94 -43.24 -20.44
N ALA A 520 -8.21 -42.57 -21.56
CA ALA A 520 -8.85 -41.26 -21.55
C ALA A 520 -10.23 -41.32 -20.86
N ARG A 521 -10.65 -40.21 -20.24
CA ARG A 521 -11.93 -40.14 -19.55
C ARG A 521 -13.11 -40.42 -20.46
N THR A 522 -14.08 -41.22 -20.00
CA THR A 522 -15.29 -41.54 -20.76
C THR A 522 -16.46 -40.60 -20.45
N GLN A 523 -16.42 -39.91 -19.33
CA GLN A 523 -17.45 -38.97 -18.86
C GLN A 523 -16.79 -37.84 -18.05
N SER A 524 -17.48 -36.72 -17.88
CA SER A 524 -16.96 -35.59 -17.09
C SER A 524 -16.86 -35.97 -15.60
N GLU A 525 -15.79 -35.52 -14.96
CA GLU A 525 -15.47 -35.81 -13.56
C GLU A 525 -15.17 -34.51 -12.82
N THR A 526 -15.65 -34.40 -11.58
CA THR A 526 -15.35 -33.29 -10.68
C THR A 526 -14.46 -33.79 -9.55
N LEU A 527 -13.27 -33.21 -9.38
CA LEU A 527 -12.45 -33.42 -8.20
C LEU A 527 -12.69 -32.29 -7.21
N THR A 528 -13.02 -32.65 -5.97
CA THR A 528 -13.28 -31.72 -4.87
C THR A 528 -12.15 -31.82 -3.85
N PHE A 529 -11.44 -30.72 -3.66
CA PHE A 529 -10.37 -30.57 -2.68
C PHE A 529 -10.90 -29.89 -1.43
N LYS A 530 -10.66 -30.47 -0.25
CA LYS A 530 -11.04 -29.90 1.04
C LYS A 530 -9.85 -29.89 2.00
N GLY A 531 -9.87 -28.97 2.95
CA GLY A 531 -8.82 -28.79 3.95
C GLY A 531 -8.80 -27.35 4.45
N SER A 532 -8.03 -27.07 5.50
CA SER A 532 -7.92 -25.72 6.07
C SER A 532 -7.49 -24.68 5.03
N GLY A 533 -6.67 -25.08 4.05
CA GLY A 533 -6.19 -24.24 2.96
C GLY A 533 -7.13 -24.06 1.75
N PHE A 534 -8.25 -24.77 1.69
CA PHE A 534 -9.11 -24.86 0.49
C PHE A 534 -10.47 -24.18 0.68
N GLY A 535 -10.64 -23.44 1.77
CA GLY A 535 -11.91 -22.79 2.14
C GLY A 535 -12.96 -23.76 2.67
N THR A 536 -13.98 -23.23 3.33
CA THR A 536 -15.01 -24.03 4.02
C THR A 536 -15.82 -24.90 3.06
N ALA A 537 -16.04 -24.44 1.81
CA ALA A 537 -16.77 -25.19 0.78
C ALA A 537 -15.88 -26.17 -0.01
N GLY A 538 -14.55 -26.04 0.09
CA GLY A 538 -13.60 -26.72 -0.79
C GLY A 538 -13.52 -26.11 -2.19
N ILE A 539 -12.57 -26.62 -2.99
CA ILE A 539 -12.35 -26.22 -4.37
C ILE A 539 -12.71 -27.40 -5.27
N ALA A 540 -13.74 -27.23 -6.10
CA ALA A 540 -14.14 -28.20 -7.11
C ALA A 540 -13.59 -27.83 -8.50
N ILE A 541 -13.03 -28.80 -9.21
CA ILE A 541 -12.57 -28.66 -10.60
C ILE A 541 -13.22 -29.75 -11.44
N ASP A 542 -13.86 -29.32 -12.52
CA ASP A 542 -14.45 -30.21 -13.52
C ASP A 542 -13.44 -30.59 -14.60
N PHE A 543 -13.46 -31.83 -15.05
CA PHE A 543 -12.62 -32.37 -16.11
C PHE A 543 -13.54 -32.99 -17.15
N GLU A 544 -13.39 -32.57 -18.41
CA GLU A 544 -14.25 -33.06 -19.50
C GLU A 544 -13.87 -34.48 -19.93
N SER A 545 -14.84 -35.19 -20.51
CA SER A 545 -14.59 -36.45 -21.21
C SER A 545 -13.50 -36.29 -22.27
N GLY A 546 -12.68 -37.33 -22.48
CA GLY A 546 -11.54 -37.32 -23.40
C GLY A 546 -10.21 -36.91 -22.76
N THR A 547 -10.22 -36.33 -21.55
CA THR A 547 -8.99 -35.93 -20.84
C THR A 547 -8.23 -37.14 -20.28
N ASP A 548 -6.94 -37.24 -20.55
CA ASP A 548 -6.04 -38.26 -19.99
C ASP A 548 -5.37 -37.80 -18.68
N LEU A 549 -4.46 -38.61 -18.14
CA LEU A 549 -3.75 -38.29 -16.90
C LEU A 549 -2.90 -37.01 -17.04
N ALA A 550 -2.26 -36.80 -18.19
CA ALA A 550 -1.44 -35.62 -18.44
C ALA A 550 -2.29 -34.35 -18.46
N GLY A 551 -3.45 -34.38 -19.11
CA GLY A 551 -4.42 -33.27 -19.09
C GLY A 551 -4.96 -32.99 -17.68
N THR A 552 -5.16 -34.03 -16.87
CA THR A 552 -5.56 -33.88 -15.46
C THR A 552 -4.52 -33.12 -14.66
N ILE A 553 -3.26 -33.56 -14.75
CA ILE A 553 -2.12 -32.95 -14.06
C ILE A 553 -1.95 -31.49 -14.50
N ALA A 554 -2.00 -31.23 -15.81
CA ALA A 554 -1.87 -29.89 -16.35
C ALA A 554 -2.95 -28.96 -15.79
N LYS A 555 -4.22 -29.38 -15.83
CA LYS A 555 -5.34 -28.57 -15.34
C LYS A 555 -5.24 -28.27 -13.84
N ILE A 556 -4.85 -29.24 -13.01
CA ILE A 556 -4.63 -29.00 -11.56
C ILE A 556 -3.52 -27.98 -11.34
N ASN A 557 -2.38 -28.13 -12.04
CA ASN A 557 -1.21 -27.26 -11.86
C ASN A 557 -1.42 -25.85 -12.43
N SER A 558 -2.33 -25.67 -13.38
CA SER A 558 -2.66 -24.36 -13.97
C SER A 558 -3.87 -23.66 -13.35
N ASP A 559 -4.70 -24.36 -12.58
CA ASP A 559 -5.91 -23.78 -11.99
C ASP A 559 -5.55 -22.64 -11.03
N GLY A 560 -6.16 -21.47 -11.22
CA GLY A 560 -5.82 -20.26 -10.47
C GLY A 560 -6.07 -20.35 -8.96
N ARG A 561 -6.88 -21.31 -8.50
CA ARG A 561 -7.20 -21.53 -7.08
C ARG A 561 -6.35 -22.63 -6.46
N LEU A 562 -5.90 -23.62 -7.24
CA LEU A 562 -5.10 -24.76 -6.75
C LEU A 562 -3.60 -24.62 -6.95
N LYS A 563 -3.14 -23.89 -7.97
CA LYS A 563 -1.73 -23.83 -8.37
C LYS A 563 -0.79 -23.40 -7.23
N ASP A 564 -1.27 -22.65 -6.24
CA ASP A 564 -0.48 -22.19 -5.10
C ASP A 564 -0.63 -23.07 -3.85
N LEU A 565 -1.54 -24.05 -3.90
CA LEU A 565 -1.86 -24.96 -2.79
C LEU A 565 -1.26 -26.35 -2.98
N VAL A 566 -1.30 -26.90 -4.19
CA VAL A 566 -0.86 -28.27 -4.50
C VAL A 566 -0.04 -28.34 -5.79
N VAL A 567 0.66 -29.45 -5.97
CA VAL A 567 1.29 -29.85 -7.24
C VAL A 567 0.88 -31.27 -7.58
N ALA A 568 0.35 -31.46 -8.79
CA ALA A 568 0.02 -32.77 -9.33
C ALA A 568 1.17 -33.32 -10.18
N SER A 569 1.38 -34.63 -10.15
CA SER A 569 2.37 -35.35 -10.95
C SER A 569 1.92 -36.78 -11.27
N ASN A 570 2.64 -37.45 -12.16
CA ASN A 570 2.38 -38.84 -12.56
C ASN A 570 3.31 -39.78 -11.79
N GLU A 571 2.74 -40.65 -10.96
CA GLU A 571 3.46 -41.71 -10.27
C GLU A 571 3.08 -43.07 -10.88
N ASN A 572 3.84 -43.52 -11.88
CA ASN A 572 3.66 -44.82 -12.54
C ASN A 572 2.23 -45.09 -13.09
N GLY A 573 1.57 -44.05 -13.60
CA GLY A 573 0.19 -44.08 -14.12
C GLY A 573 -0.87 -43.69 -13.07
N LEU A 574 -0.47 -43.39 -11.84
CA LEU A 574 -1.34 -42.87 -10.78
C LEU A 574 -1.22 -41.34 -10.73
N LEU A 575 -2.33 -40.68 -10.42
CA LEU A 575 -2.33 -39.26 -10.07
C LEU A 575 -1.75 -39.09 -8.67
N ARG A 576 -0.60 -38.43 -8.56
CA ARG A 576 -0.01 -38.00 -7.29
C ARG A 576 -0.28 -36.51 -7.12
N ILE A 577 -0.64 -36.11 -5.90
CA ILE A 577 -0.88 -34.73 -5.51
C ILE A 577 -0.12 -34.46 -4.22
N ASP A 578 0.85 -33.54 -4.26
CA ASP A 578 1.60 -33.12 -3.08
C ASP A 578 1.15 -31.72 -2.64
N SER A 579 1.04 -31.51 -1.33
CA SER A 579 0.81 -30.18 -0.78
C SER A 579 2.03 -29.29 -1.02
N LYS A 580 1.82 -28.02 -1.35
CA LYS A 580 2.91 -27.04 -1.38
C LYS A 580 3.30 -26.57 0.02
N LYS A 581 2.41 -26.72 1.01
CA LYS A 581 2.64 -26.32 2.40
C LYS A 581 3.17 -27.47 3.23
N TYR A 582 4.13 -27.17 4.09
CA TYR A 582 4.61 -28.10 5.13
C TYR A 582 3.67 -28.12 6.31
N GLY A 583 3.59 -29.26 6.99
CA GLY A 583 2.88 -29.40 8.25
C GLY A 583 1.42 -29.75 8.12
N ALA A 584 0.77 -29.91 9.27
CA ALA A 584 -0.63 -30.30 9.35
C ALA A 584 -1.56 -29.26 8.73
N GLY A 585 -1.16 -27.98 8.72
CA GLY A 585 -1.90 -26.91 8.06
C GLY A 585 -1.91 -26.99 6.53
N GLY A 586 -1.05 -27.82 5.93
CA GLY A 586 -1.04 -28.12 4.50
C GLY A 586 -1.86 -29.36 4.11
N ASN A 587 -2.44 -30.05 5.09
CA ASN A 587 -3.13 -31.30 4.85
C ASN A 587 -4.47 -31.08 4.14
N PHE A 588 -4.84 -32.01 3.28
CA PHE A 588 -6.04 -31.93 2.45
C PHE A 588 -6.71 -33.29 2.27
N THR A 589 -7.85 -33.25 1.61
CA THR A 589 -8.54 -34.43 1.10
C THR A 589 -8.97 -34.11 -0.32
N VAL A 590 -8.97 -35.12 -1.17
CA VAL A 590 -9.45 -35.01 -2.56
C VAL A 590 -10.41 -36.16 -2.81
N ALA A 591 -11.57 -35.85 -3.35
CA ALA A 591 -12.60 -36.83 -3.70
C ALA A 591 -13.15 -36.54 -5.09
N SER A 592 -13.50 -37.60 -5.81
CA SER A 592 -14.18 -37.55 -7.09
C SER A 592 -15.70 -37.60 -6.92
N ASN A 593 -16.45 -37.10 -7.89
CA ASN A 593 -17.88 -37.41 -8.01
C ASN A 593 -18.14 -38.81 -8.61
N LEU A 594 -17.11 -39.52 -9.08
CA LEU A 594 -17.20 -40.85 -9.69
C LEU A 594 -16.43 -41.89 -8.88
N ALA A 595 -16.84 -43.15 -8.96
CA ALA A 595 -16.09 -44.27 -8.38
C ALA A 595 -14.72 -44.43 -9.06
N SER A 596 -13.70 -44.88 -8.33
CA SER A 596 -12.34 -45.04 -8.87
C SER A 596 -12.32 -46.02 -10.05
N ALA A 597 -11.77 -45.62 -11.19
CA ALA A 597 -11.72 -46.45 -12.39
C ALA A 597 -10.49 -46.14 -13.26
N ASN A 598 -10.14 -47.05 -14.18
CA ASN A 598 -9.01 -46.86 -15.09
C ASN A 598 -9.26 -45.84 -16.21
N SER A 599 -10.49 -45.35 -16.31
CA SER A 599 -10.96 -44.34 -17.24
C SER A 599 -11.31 -43.02 -16.55
N ASN A 600 -10.75 -42.74 -15.37
CA ASN A 600 -10.89 -41.47 -14.65
C ASN A 600 -9.66 -41.17 -13.78
N SER A 601 -9.70 -40.17 -12.90
CA SER A 601 -8.54 -39.78 -12.07
C SER A 601 -7.95 -40.91 -11.22
N GLY A 602 -8.74 -41.95 -10.94
CA GLY A 602 -8.43 -42.99 -9.97
C GLY A 602 -8.62 -42.58 -8.51
N VAL A 603 -9.05 -41.34 -8.23
CA VAL A 603 -9.28 -40.82 -6.87
C VAL A 603 -10.52 -41.45 -6.24
N GLY A 604 -11.60 -41.63 -6.99
CA GLY A 604 -12.84 -42.23 -6.47
C GLY A 604 -13.65 -41.35 -5.49
N THR A 605 -14.85 -41.80 -5.13
CA THR A 605 -15.82 -41.02 -4.33
C THR A 605 -15.42 -40.83 -2.86
N GLY A 606 -14.61 -41.73 -2.32
CA GLY A 606 -14.09 -41.67 -0.96
C GLY A 606 -12.69 -41.06 -0.88
N GLY A 607 -12.08 -40.68 -2.00
CA GLY A 607 -10.65 -40.39 -2.05
C GLY A 607 -9.80 -41.65 -1.90
N GLU A 608 -10.25 -42.74 -2.52
CA GLU A 608 -9.54 -44.01 -2.65
C GLU A 608 -8.10 -43.76 -3.15
N GLY A 609 -7.15 -44.02 -2.27
CA GLY A 609 -5.75 -43.72 -2.49
C GLY A 609 -4.93 -43.91 -1.22
N THR A 610 -3.64 -43.66 -1.32
CA THR A 610 -2.73 -43.65 -0.17
C THR A 610 -2.39 -42.21 0.17
N THR A 611 -2.67 -41.81 1.41
CA THR A 611 -2.31 -40.50 1.94
C THR A 611 -1.18 -40.64 2.96
N VAL A 612 -0.12 -39.88 2.75
CA VAL A 612 0.92 -39.63 3.76
C VAL A 612 0.74 -38.21 4.26
N LEU A 613 0.26 -38.05 5.49
CA LEU A 613 -0.02 -36.73 6.06
C LEU A 613 1.26 -35.90 6.25
N GLY A 614 1.14 -34.60 6.02
CA GLY A 614 2.14 -33.62 6.43
C GLY A 614 2.14 -33.49 7.95
N VAL A 615 3.33 -33.47 8.54
CA VAL A 615 3.52 -33.24 9.98
C VAL A 615 4.34 -31.99 10.22
N ASP A 616 4.03 -31.28 11.30
CA ASP A 616 4.76 -30.06 11.69
C ASP A 616 6.14 -30.41 12.28
N VAL A 617 7.06 -29.44 12.26
CA VAL A 617 8.33 -29.54 12.99
C VAL A 617 8.05 -29.68 14.50
N LYS A 618 8.86 -30.45 15.23
CA LYS A 618 8.83 -30.48 16.70
C LYS A 618 10.25 -30.36 17.23
N GLY A 619 10.40 -29.69 18.37
CA GLY A 619 11.72 -29.45 18.93
C GLY A 619 11.70 -28.56 20.17
N THR A 620 12.89 -28.16 20.59
CA THR A 620 13.11 -27.23 21.70
C THR A 620 14.00 -26.06 21.26
N ILE A 621 13.82 -24.91 21.92
CA ILE A 621 14.68 -23.74 21.79
C ILE A 621 15.38 -23.55 23.13
N ASN A 622 16.70 -23.74 23.16
CA ASN A 622 17.52 -23.69 24.36
C ASN A 622 17.03 -24.63 25.47
N GLY A 623 16.58 -25.83 25.10
CA GLY A 623 16.03 -26.84 26.02
C GLY A 623 14.59 -26.57 26.48
N GLU A 624 13.97 -25.47 26.07
CA GLU A 624 12.58 -25.14 26.38
C GLU A 624 11.66 -25.65 25.26
N ALA A 625 10.55 -26.29 25.62
CA ALA A 625 9.59 -26.81 24.65
C ALA A 625 9.04 -25.69 23.76
N ALA A 626 8.92 -25.97 22.46
CA ALA A 626 8.40 -25.04 21.46
C ALA A 626 7.30 -25.69 20.62
N THR A 627 6.36 -24.87 20.16
CA THR A 627 5.24 -25.28 19.32
C THR A 627 5.61 -25.15 17.85
N GLY A 628 5.41 -26.22 17.10
CA GLY A 628 5.63 -26.25 15.67
C GLY A 628 4.38 -25.95 14.85
N ALA A 629 4.56 -25.30 13.71
CA ALA A 629 3.56 -25.13 12.67
C ALA A 629 4.27 -25.11 11.30
N GLY A 630 4.07 -26.14 10.49
CA GLY A 630 4.89 -26.38 9.30
C GLY A 630 6.37 -26.43 9.65
N GLN A 631 7.17 -25.61 8.99
CA GLN A 631 8.61 -25.46 9.26
C GLN A 631 8.93 -24.45 10.37
N PHE A 632 7.92 -23.82 10.99
CA PHE A 632 8.13 -22.79 12.00
C PHE A 632 8.09 -23.39 13.41
N LEU A 633 9.07 -23.05 14.23
CA LEU A 633 9.15 -23.45 15.63
C LEU A 633 9.09 -22.20 16.50
N THR A 634 8.11 -22.12 17.40
CA THR A 634 7.84 -20.94 18.23
C THR A 634 7.93 -21.31 19.71
N GLY A 635 8.76 -20.61 20.48
CA GLY A 635 8.86 -20.85 21.92
C GLY A 635 7.56 -20.52 22.65
N ASN A 636 7.15 -21.41 23.54
CA ASN A 636 5.83 -21.39 24.16
C ASN A 636 5.64 -20.22 25.13
N THR A 637 4.40 -19.79 25.31
CA THR A 637 4.05 -18.81 26.34
C THR A 637 4.44 -19.34 27.73
N GLY A 638 5.10 -18.50 28.53
CA GLY A 638 5.58 -18.89 29.87
C GLY A 638 7.02 -19.43 29.88
N ASN A 639 7.62 -19.71 28.72
CA ASN A 639 9.04 -20.03 28.65
C ASN A 639 9.89 -18.85 29.15
N PRO A 640 10.84 -19.04 30.07
CA PRO A 640 11.58 -17.94 30.66
C PRO A 640 12.55 -17.26 29.68
N LYS A 641 12.97 -17.93 28.60
CA LYS A 641 13.92 -17.36 27.62
C LYS A 641 13.34 -17.27 26.20
N SER A 642 12.72 -18.33 25.72
CA SER A 642 12.28 -18.46 24.33
C SER A 642 10.84 -18.02 24.05
N ALA A 643 10.09 -17.54 25.05
CA ALA A 643 8.67 -17.21 24.86
C ALA A 643 8.44 -16.21 23.72
N GLY A 644 7.69 -16.65 22.70
CA GLY A 644 7.36 -15.86 21.53
C GLY A 644 8.52 -15.60 20.57
N LEU A 645 9.65 -16.30 20.72
CA LEU A 645 10.74 -16.36 19.73
C LEU A 645 10.37 -17.41 18.67
N GLN A 646 10.36 -17.00 17.41
CA GLN A 646 10.04 -17.86 16.28
C GLN A 646 11.22 -18.00 15.32
N ILE A 647 11.49 -19.24 14.95
CA ILE A 647 12.44 -19.59 13.90
C ILE A 647 11.75 -20.42 12.82
N GLN A 648 12.33 -20.41 11.62
CA GLN A 648 12.06 -21.38 10.57
C GLN A 648 13.21 -22.39 10.55
N PHE A 649 12.87 -23.68 10.52
CA PHE A 649 13.82 -24.76 10.30
C PHE A 649 13.52 -25.47 8.97
N SER A 650 14.46 -25.43 8.03
CA SER A 650 14.32 -26.06 6.71
C SER A 650 15.11 -27.35 6.51
N GLY A 651 15.87 -27.78 7.52
CA GLY A 651 16.72 -28.96 7.44
C GLY A 651 15.93 -30.28 7.58
N GLN A 652 16.60 -31.38 7.24
CA GLN A 652 16.04 -32.73 7.25
C GLN A 652 16.58 -33.61 8.39
N GLN A 653 17.42 -33.05 9.25
CA GLN A 653 18.06 -33.76 10.36
C GLN A 653 17.30 -33.55 11.67
N THR A 654 17.35 -34.55 12.54
CA THR A 654 16.86 -34.50 13.92
C THR A 654 18.02 -34.47 14.93
N GLY A 655 17.75 -34.08 16.16
CA GLY A 655 18.72 -33.86 17.24
C GLY A 655 19.18 -32.40 17.31
N LEU A 656 20.37 -32.16 17.88
CA LEU A 656 20.97 -30.83 17.94
C LEU A 656 21.44 -30.40 16.54
N VAL A 657 20.68 -29.49 15.91
CA VAL A 657 20.92 -29.06 14.52
C VAL A 657 21.76 -27.78 14.41
N GLY A 658 21.90 -27.03 15.51
CA GLY A 658 22.69 -25.80 15.54
C GLY A 658 22.31 -24.87 16.69
N THR A 659 22.73 -23.62 16.60
CA THR A 659 22.36 -22.57 17.55
C THR A 659 21.74 -21.37 16.85
N LEU A 660 20.91 -20.62 17.59
CA LEU A 660 20.40 -19.32 17.19
C LEU A 660 20.96 -18.26 18.13
N LEU A 661 21.77 -17.36 17.59
CA LEU A 661 22.14 -16.13 18.30
C LEU A 661 20.99 -15.13 18.16
N TYR A 662 20.36 -14.74 19.26
CA TYR A 662 19.24 -13.79 19.25
C TYR A 662 19.59 -12.55 20.07
N THR A 663 19.51 -11.39 19.42
CA THR A 663 19.88 -10.08 19.96
C THR A 663 18.65 -9.24 20.20
N ARG A 664 18.66 -8.51 21.32
CA ARG A 664 17.73 -7.40 21.57
C ARG A 664 18.48 -6.09 21.61
N GLY A 665 18.46 -5.39 20.50
CA GLY A 665 19.09 -4.09 20.33
C GLY A 665 18.55 -3.00 21.26
N ALA A 666 19.32 -1.92 21.37
CA ALA A 666 19.02 -0.75 22.18
C ALA A 666 17.66 -0.12 21.85
N ALA A 667 17.24 -0.13 20.57
CA ALA A 667 15.98 0.48 20.18
C ALA A 667 14.78 -0.27 20.76
N VAL A 668 14.77 -1.60 20.66
CA VAL A 668 13.73 -2.44 21.31
C VAL A 668 13.72 -2.25 22.82
N ARG A 669 14.90 -2.28 23.44
CA ARG A 669 15.02 -2.10 24.89
C ARG A 669 14.54 -0.71 25.34
N LEU A 670 14.76 0.34 24.54
CA LEU A 670 14.22 1.68 24.79
C LEU A 670 12.69 1.70 24.65
N GLN A 671 12.11 0.97 23.70
CA GLN A 671 10.66 0.84 23.59
C GLN A 671 10.05 0.12 24.80
N ASP A 672 10.67 -0.96 25.27
CA ASP A 672 10.22 -1.67 26.47
C ASP A 672 10.33 -0.77 27.71
N LEU A 673 11.45 -0.05 27.83
CA LEU A 673 11.68 0.87 28.95
C LEU A 673 10.64 2.01 28.95
N THR A 674 10.44 2.68 27.82
CA THR A 674 9.45 3.76 27.71
C THR A 674 8.02 3.25 27.93
N SER A 675 7.71 2.02 27.49
CA SER A 675 6.42 1.38 27.76
C SER A 675 6.22 1.13 29.26
N SER A 676 7.25 0.70 29.99
CA SER A 676 7.17 0.49 31.46
C SER A 676 6.82 1.76 32.25
N PHE A 677 7.09 2.94 31.69
CA PHE A 677 6.67 4.21 32.28
C PHE A 677 5.28 4.65 31.80
N THR A 678 4.95 4.42 30.53
CA THR A 678 3.81 5.07 29.86
C THR A 678 2.56 4.21 29.72
N ASP A 679 2.67 2.90 29.94
CA ASP A 679 1.56 1.94 29.89
C ASP A 679 0.38 2.40 30.77
N THR A 680 -0.83 2.36 30.23
CA THR A 680 -2.03 2.92 30.88
C THR A 680 -2.55 2.11 32.06
N THR A 681 -2.07 0.88 32.24
CA THR A 681 -2.55 -0.07 33.26
C THR A 681 -1.49 -0.38 34.31
N LYS A 682 -0.21 -0.43 33.92
CA LYS A 682 0.91 -0.84 34.77
C LYS A 682 2.08 0.16 34.74
N GLY A 683 1.96 1.23 33.97
CA GLY A 683 3.03 2.22 33.81
C GLY A 683 3.23 3.03 35.08
N SER A 684 4.48 3.40 35.36
CA SER A 684 4.77 4.27 36.51
C SER A 684 4.16 5.68 36.41
N LEU A 685 3.68 6.08 35.22
CA LEU A 685 2.98 7.35 34.93
C LEU A 685 1.50 7.14 34.57
N ALA A 686 0.94 5.96 34.82
CA ALA A 686 -0.46 5.61 34.56
C ALA A 686 -1.44 6.39 35.45
#